data_AF-A0A832JZF2-F1
#
_entry.id   AF-A0A832JZF2-F1
#
_cell.length_a   1.000
_cell.length_b   1.000
_cell.length_c   1.000
_cell.angle_alpha   90.00
_cell.angle_beta   90.00
_cell.angle_gamma   90.00
#
_symmetry.space_group_name_H-M   'P 1'
#
loop_
_entity.id
_entity.type
_entity.pdbx_description
1 polymer ?
#
loop_
_entity_poly.entity_id
_entity_poly.type
_entity_poly.pdbx_seq_one_letter_code
_entity_poly.pdbx_strand_id
1 'polypeptide(L)'
;MKRICKLAVAVGLLSWLGARAAGPQPLYVNSGATSYAIKPNAPPGNFAWLQPRVLPAPAVPPIFVNPGPVTFTNPPQINATAFLNLGTFAVQTLLPFDFQNTLYFTNRGTMIGAPGFRFDYTDDFGLRRPAARFVNEASGIIQSLDVNGYSGYSNVFFQTMLQIRATNILNPGYLQVGNQGTIRIEGQNVNLSRGGLEVVPIEGSPFPNVYFDDTDDGIPDSFLGDNAIYDLYWGAGIQPIPIPGPLNTANVLRFLGTDLLASSGAHVVQTAPNWQNQTVGLSTYVLGEYFTAFANTGVVASTFLTLTNANGSVTNLLLPTNIFRQAVVVGVNDTNFTVRTRFGPPGPAGLGFGLVAVEIASQTTNVAQGAPQTDTLYFVDYLGYETNTLVVTNVGVWVPTGRPYAYEIYRELPAFDFLGSYGNTSLFSGFLYNTTFSNVFATNMYAAYRASIDNIQSRPPRVPGVAPTNTPGRIEIVADTLNLNRTRIRGETLVEIKTAHLQNSDGTLVDVENLVYDLSSTNGLLTVRNLAKDSFHAIRGELRAWTGIWSNQFALVLSNWFIDANTNYFNPVTNPIDINLYCLILSADFLTRTQQVITHTLALKSTNVVVDDPYLVSDKLLINAEGLTVNGRIALTNALPDWRYALTPNLRFLTNNGTLTIKSDNTGTGTLIHSTSGVNATVERYVAGNWSSATSGWHLISSPVASQAISAFETSGANNGYDFYGWNEPTNTWMNYKDAGFATWNGSSNFEVGRGYLISYEQTQTGKAFSGNLN
;
A
#
# COMPACT_ATOMS: atom_id res chain seq x y z
N MET A 1 -15.31 0.61 32.40
CA MET A 1 -16.73 0.92 32.08
C MET A 1 -17.25 2.27 32.62
N LYS A 2 -17.08 2.65 33.90
CA LYS A 2 -17.51 3.99 34.39
C LYS A 2 -16.70 5.20 33.89
N ARG A 3 -15.57 5.01 33.20
CA ARG A 3 -14.74 6.08 32.59
C ARG A 3 -15.13 6.44 31.15
N ILE A 4 -15.85 5.55 30.43
CA ILE A 4 -16.32 5.81 29.05
C ILE A 4 -17.50 6.80 29.05
N CYS A 5 -18.35 6.78 30.08
CA CYS A 5 -19.52 7.65 30.17
C CYS A 5 -19.23 9.09 30.63
N LYS A 6 -18.04 9.40 31.16
CA LYS A 6 -17.71 10.77 31.59
C LYS A 6 -17.00 11.60 30.52
N LEU A 7 -16.26 10.95 29.61
CA LEU A 7 -15.66 11.64 28.45
C LEU A 7 -16.72 12.02 27.40
N ALA A 8 -17.75 11.18 27.22
CA ALA A 8 -18.89 11.47 26.33
C ALA A 8 -19.74 12.69 26.78
N VAL A 9 -19.72 13.04 28.06
CA VAL A 9 -20.52 14.16 28.61
C VAL A 9 -19.76 15.49 28.58
N ALA A 10 -18.42 15.48 28.65
CA ALA A 10 -17.61 16.70 28.52
C ALA A 10 -17.51 17.20 27.07
N VAL A 11 -17.52 16.29 26.08
CA VAL A 11 -17.54 16.65 24.65
C VAL A 11 -18.91 17.21 24.20
N GLY A 12 -20.00 16.85 24.90
CA GLY A 12 -21.34 17.38 24.61
C GLY A 12 -21.59 18.82 25.08
N LEU A 13 -20.75 19.39 25.94
CA LEU A 13 -20.96 20.70 26.56
C LEU A 13 -20.20 21.86 25.89
N LEU A 14 -19.22 21.57 25.02
CA LEU A 14 -18.48 22.56 24.24
C LEU A 14 -19.11 22.88 22.87
N SER A 15 -20.10 22.11 22.42
CA SER A 15 -20.87 22.38 21.20
C SER A 15 -21.91 23.51 21.36
N TRP A 16 -22.05 24.07 22.57
CA TRP A 16 -23.06 25.08 22.90
C TRP A 16 -22.60 26.54 22.72
N LEU A 17 -21.33 26.79 22.38
CA LEU A 17 -20.77 28.16 22.29
C LEU A 17 -20.40 28.64 20.88
N GLY A 18 -20.73 27.88 19.84
CA GLY A 18 -20.38 28.18 18.44
C GLY A 18 -21.54 28.62 17.53
N ALA A 19 -22.62 29.21 18.04
CA ALA A 19 -23.72 29.69 17.19
C ALA A 19 -23.57 31.18 16.84
N ARG A 20 -22.68 31.51 15.90
CA ARG A 20 -22.68 32.83 15.21
C ARG A 20 -22.35 32.69 13.73
N ALA A 21 -23.40 32.72 12.92
CA ALA A 21 -23.54 33.39 11.60
C ALA A 21 -24.52 32.57 10.74
N ALA A 22 -25.80 32.94 10.78
CA ALA A 22 -26.77 32.44 9.82
C ALA A 22 -26.45 33.05 8.44
N GLY A 23 -25.91 32.24 7.54
CA GLY A 23 -25.93 32.52 6.11
C GLY A 23 -27.37 32.51 5.56
N PRO A 24 -27.60 32.99 4.32
CA PRO A 24 -28.94 33.07 3.74
C PRO A 24 -29.62 31.70 3.78
N GLN A 25 -30.84 31.68 4.33
CA GLN A 25 -31.66 30.48 4.46
C GLN A 25 -31.96 29.87 3.08
N PRO A 26 -31.88 28.54 2.91
CA PRO A 26 -32.25 27.87 1.67
C PRO A 26 -33.71 28.19 1.33
N LEU A 27 -33.96 28.55 0.06
CA LEU A 27 -35.28 28.93 -0.43
C LEU A 27 -36.14 27.67 -0.60
N TYR A 28 -37.11 27.45 0.28
CA TYR A 28 -38.22 26.54 -0.02
C TYR A 28 -39.06 27.16 -1.14
N VAL A 29 -38.99 26.62 -2.35
CA VAL A 29 -39.98 26.95 -3.39
C VAL A 29 -41.24 26.15 -3.09
N ASN A 30 -42.06 26.66 -2.17
CA ASN A 30 -43.40 26.17 -1.93
C ASN A 30 -44.40 27.17 -2.55
N SER A 31 -44.81 26.96 -3.80
CA SER A 31 -46.03 27.59 -4.33
C SER A 31 -47.24 26.83 -3.77
N GLY A 32 -47.52 27.04 -2.49
CA GLY A 32 -48.60 26.37 -1.77
C GLY A 32 -48.64 26.82 -0.32
N ALA A 33 -49.54 27.75 -0.01
CA ALA A 33 -49.73 28.31 1.32
C ALA A 33 -50.06 27.23 2.36
N THR A 34 -49.30 27.18 3.46
CA THR A 34 -49.78 27.33 4.85
C THR A 34 -48.59 27.16 5.81
N SER A 35 -48.18 28.25 6.47
CA SER A 35 -47.22 28.23 7.58
C SER A 35 -47.99 28.18 8.90
N TYR A 36 -47.56 27.35 9.86
CA TYR A 36 -47.88 27.58 11.27
C TYR A 36 -46.60 27.51 12.11
N ALA A 37 -46.24 28.65 12.69
CA ALA A 37 -45.28 28.77 13.77
C ALA A 37 -46.00 28.49 15.10
N ILE A 38 -45.45 27.59 15.93
CA ILE A 38 -45.88 27.46 17.33
C ILE A 38 -45.00 28.39 18.16
N LYS A 39 -45.62 29.35 18.87
CA LYS A 39 -44.95 30.15 19.91
C LYS A 39 -44.61 29.26 21.11
N PRO A 40 -43.43 29.38 21.74
CA PRO A 40 -43.17 28.78 23.04
C PRO A 40 -43.87 29.65 24.10
N ASN A 41 -44.85 29.09 24.80
CA ASN A 41 -45.26 29.36 26.19
C ASN A 41 -46.74 29.01 26.40
N ALA A 42 -47.02 27.80 26.86
CA ALA A 42 -48.27 27.48 27.56
C ALA A 42 -47.99 26.49 28.71
N PRO A 43 -48.56 26.69 29.92
CA PRO A 43 -48.27 25.86 31.10
C PRO A 43 -48.98 24.49 31.05
N PRO A 44 -48.55 23.52 31.88
CA PRO A 44 -49.01 22.13 31.79
C PRO A 44 -50.35 21.93 32.50
N GLY A 45 -51.38 21.51 31.77
CA GLY A 45 -52.62 21.03 32.37
C GLY A 45 -53.84 21.11 31.47
N ASN A 46 -54.06 20.06 30.68
CA ASN A 46 -55.37 19.42 30.42
C ASN A 46 -55.27 18.51 29.18
N PHE A 47 -55.18 17.20 29.41
CA PHE A 47 -55.43 16.20 28.38
C PHE A 47 -56.94 16.05 28.23
N ALA A 48 -57.54 16.82 27.31
CA ALA A 48 -58.90 16.60 26.85
C ALA A 48 -58.87 15.93 25.48
N TRP A 49 -59.46 14.74 25.42
CA TRP A 49 -59.69 13.92 24.24
C TRP A 49 -60.32 14.72 23.09
N LEU A 50 -59.55 14.95 22.03
CA LEU A 50 -60.06 15.30 20.72
C LEU A 50 -59.68 14.19 19.74
N GLN A 51 -60.67 13.76 18.99
CA GLN A 51 -60.61 12.68 18.00
C GLN A 51 -59.43 12.85 17.04
N PRO A 52 -58.88 11.77 16.45
CA PRO A 52 -57.81 11.88 15.48
C PRO A 52 -58.35 12.61 14.25
N ARG A 53 -58.23 13.93 14.24
CA ARG A 53 -58.24 14.72 13.02
C ARG A 53 -57.00 14.27 12.26
N VAL A 54 -57.20 13.39 11.27
CA VAL A 54 -56.18 13.10 10.26
C VAL A 54 -55.91 14.43 9.58
N LEU A 55 -54.91 15.14 10.09
CA LEU A 55 -54.30 16.25 9.37
C LEU A 55 -53.66 15.59 8.14
N PRO A 56 -53.98 16.03 6.91
CA PRO A 56 -53.24 15.54 5.75
C PRO A 56 -51.75 15.75 6.05
N ALA A 57 -50.95 14.71 5.80
CA ALA A 57 -49.51 14.82 5.90
C ALA A 57 -49.09 16.09 5.14
N PRO A 58 -48.24 16.96 5.71
CA PRO A 58 -47.80 18.17 5.03
C PRO A 58 -47.29 17.77 3.64
N ALA A 59 -47.81 18.42 2.59
CA ALA A 59 -47.48 18.07 1.22
C ALA A 59 -45.95 18.13 1.04
N VAL A 60 -45.36 17.01 0.62
CA VAL A 60 -43.92 16.91 0.35
C VAL A 60 -43.57 18.00 -0.69
N PRO A 61 -42.67 18.94 -0.37
CA PRO A 61 -42.25 19.96 -1.32
C PRO A 61 -41.74 19.32 -2.61
N PRO A 62 -42.05 19.91 -3.78
CA PRO A 62 -41.68 19.32 -5.06
C PRO A 62 -40.16 19.27 -5.25
N ILE A 63 -39.43 20.27 -4.73
CA ILE A 63 -37.98 20.35 -4.88
C ILE A 63 -37.31 21.11 -3.71
N PHE A 64 -36.16 20.61 -3.29
CA PHE A 64 -35.17 21.34 -2.52
C PHE A 64 -34.04 21.82 -3.45
N VAL A 65 -33.73 23.11 -3.41
CA VAL A 65 -32.64 23.70 -4.21
C VAL A 65 -31.61 24.32 -3.27
N ASN A 66 -30.35 23.91 -3.41
CA ASN A 66 -29.22 24.60 -2.80
C ASN A 66 -28.55 25.53 -3.83
N PRO A 67 -28.82 26.86 -3.80
CA PRO A 67 -28.29 27.79 -4.79
C PRO A 67 -26.86 28.29 -4.48
N GLY A 68 -26.32 27.99 -3.30
CA GLY A 68 -25.07 28.58 -2.81
C GLY A 68 -24.34 27.71 -1.80
N PRO A 69 -23.28 28.21 -1.15
CA PRO A 69 -22.55 27.47 -0.14
C PRO A 69 -23.33 27.38 1.17
N VAL A 70 -23.55 26.15 1.66
CA VAL A 70 -24.12 25.83 2.96
C VAL A 70 -23.30 24.76 3.67
N THR A 71 -23.09 24.93 4.98
CA THR A 71 -22.38 23.97 5.83
C THR A 71 -23.17 23.77 7.11
N PHE A 72 -23.50 22.51 7.42
CA PHE A 72 -24.30 22.14 8.57
C PHE A 72 -23.56 21.18 9.49
N THR A 73 -23.48 21.52 10.77
CA THR A 73 -23.04 20.61 11.85
C THR A 73 -24.20 19.86 12.51
N ASN A 74 -25.44 20.32 12.26
CA ASN A 74 -26.67 19.63 12.58
C ASN A 74 -27.65 19.86 11.42
N PRO A 75 -27.53 19.11 10.31
CA PRO A 75 -28.29 19.37 9.10
C PRO A 75 -29.80 19.14 9.30
N PRO A 76 -30.66 19.94 8.67
CA PRO A 76 -32.09 19.66 8.63
C PRO A 76 -32.34 18.39 7.81
N GLN A 77 -33.40 17.63 8.16
CA GLN A 77 -33.85 16.54 7.28
C GLN A 77 -34.39 17.14 5.99
N ILE A 78 -33.79 16.77 4.86
CA ILE A 78 -34.31 17.15 3.56
C ILE A 78 -35.46 16.21 3.22
N ASN A 79 -36.68 16.74 3.28
CA ASN A 79 -37.90 16.07 2.86
C ASN A 79 -38.48 16.79 1.62
N ALA A 80 -38.17 16.27 0.44
CA ALA A 80 -38.62 16.83 -0.85
C ALA A 80 -38.56 15.77 -1.95
N THR A 81 -39.43 15.87 -2.97
CA THR A 81 -39.46 14.90 -4.09
C THR A 81 -38.19 14.95 -4.95
N ALA A 82 -37.58 16.13 -5.10
CA ALA A 82 -36.34 16.33 -5.83
C ALA A 82 -35.32 17.13 -5.01
N PHE A 83 -34.04 16.84 -5.21
CA PHE A 83 -32.91 17.55 -4.63
C PHE A 83 -31.99 18.06 -5.75
N LEU A 84 -31.73 19.37 -5.75
CA LEU A 84 -30.82 20.02 -6.69
C LEU A 84 -29.75 20.79 -5.92
N ASN A 85 -28.49 20.40 -6.10
CA ASN A 85 -27.34 21.14 -5.59
C ASN A 85 -26.65 21.93 -6.72
N LEU A 86 -26.58 23.26 -6.57
CA LEU A 86 -25.87 24.17 -7.48
C LEU A 86 -24.62 24.78 -6.84
N GLY A 87 -24.55 24.80 -5.49
CA GLY A 87 -23.43 25.35 -4.73
C GLY A 87 -22.66 24.29 -3.95
N THR A 88 -22.14 24.65 -2.78
CA THR A 88 -21.52 23.71 -1.84
C THR A 88 -22.56 23.25 -0.83
N PHE A 89 -22.77 21.95 -0.69
CA PHE A 89 -23.63 21.35 0.34
C PHE A 89 -22.78 20.48 1.26
N ALA A 90 -22.42 21.00 2.42
CA ALA A 90 -21.59 20.30 3.40
C ALA A 90 -22.40 19.91 4.64
N VAL A 91 -22.31 18.64 5.05
CA VAL A 91 -23.01 18.09 6.22
C VAL A 91 -22.08 17.24 7.08
N GLN A 92 -22.19 17.41 8.39
CA GLN A 92 -21.52 16.59 9.39
C GLN A 92 -22.57 15.93 10.29
N THR A 93 -22.56 14.60 10.35
CA THR A 93 -23.52 13.77 11.06
C THR A 93 -22.81 12.55 11.68
N LEU A 94 -23.50 11.81 12.55
CA LEU A 94 -22.93 10.58 13.14
C LEU A 94 -22.93 9.40 12.14
N LEU A 95 -23.95 9.34 11.28
CA LEU A 95 -24.13 8.34 10.22
C LEU A 95 -24.18 9.06 8.87
N PRO A 96 -23.94 8.37 7.74
CA PRO A 96 -24.07 8.98 6.42
C PRO A 96 -25.41 9.70 6.25
N PHE A 97 -25.37 10.94 5.77
CA PHE A 97 -26.55 11.79 5.62
C PHE A 97 -27.50 11.19 4.57
N ASP A 98 -28.78 11.10 4.91
CA ASP A 98 -29.83 10.56 4.05
C ASP A 98 -30.96 11.56 3.82
N PHE A 99 -31.86 11.20 2.91
CA PHE A 99 -32.93 12.05 2.42
C PHE A 99 -34.29 11.37 2.64
N GLN A 100 -35.32 12.18 2.83
CA GLN A 100 -36.69 11.73 3.02
C GLN A 100 -37.52 12.06 1.77
N ASN A 101 -38.29 11.09 1.29
CA ASN A 101 -39.17 11.17 0.11
C ASN A 101 -38.52 11.67 -1.19
N THR A 102 -37.19 11.62 -1.31
CA THR A 102 -36.46 12.12 -2.49
C THR A 102 -36.29 11.05 -3.56
N LEU A 103 -36.85 11.31 -4.74
CA LEU A 103 -36.79 10.42 -5.91
C LEU A 103 -35.76 10.85 -6.95
N TYR A 104 -35.44 12.15 -7.00
CA TYR A 104 -34.57 12.74 -8.02
C TYR A 104 -33.44 13.50 -7.37
N PHE A 105 -32.20 13.06 -7.59
CA PHE A 105 -31.00 13.74 -7.14
C PHE A 105 -30.27 14.35 -8.33
N THR A 106 -29.89 15.62 -8.23
CA THR A 106 -29.04 16.28 -9.21
C THR A 106 -27.99 17.13 -8.51
N ASN A 107 -26.72 16.81 -8.75
CA ASN A 107 -25.58 17.60 -8.29
C ASN A 107 -24.87 18.25 -9.47
N ARG A 108 -24.68 19.57 -9.40
CA ARG A 108 -23.87 20.39 -10.32
C ARG A 108 -22.73 21.13 -9.60
N GLY A 109 -22.74 21.13 -8.28
CA GLY A 109 -21.73 21.76 -7.43
C GLY A 109 -20.97 20.73 -6.60
N THR A 110 -20.63 21.08 -5.36
CA THR A 110 -19.86 20.23 -4.46
C THR A 110 -20.74 19.74 -3.31
N MET A 111 -20.72 18.44 -3.02
CA MET A 111 -21.34 17.86 -1.83
C MET A 111 -20.25 17.26 -0.95
N ILE A 112 -20.21 17.64 0.33
CA ILE A 112 -19.23 17.14 1.30
C ILE A 112 -20.00 16.52 2.47
N GLY A 113 -19.81 15.23 2.70
CA GLY A 113 -20.49 14.50 3.77
C GLY A 113 -19.47 13.91 4.72
N ALA A 114 -19.70 14.06 6.02
CA ALA A 114 -18.88 13.42 7.03
C ALA A 114 -19.79 12.67 8.02
N PRO A 115 -19.85 11.32 8.00
CA PRO A 115 -18.96 10.39 7.27
C PRO A 115 -19.34 10.15 5.79
N GLY A 116 -20.38 10.79 5.27
CA GLY A 116 -20.74 10.69 3.85
C GLY A 116 -22.23 10.77 3.57
N PHE A 117 -22.68 10.12 2.49
CA PHE A 117 -24.06 10.20 2.00
C PHE A 117 -24.67 8.84 1.66
N ARG A 118 -26.00 8.77 1.83
CA ARG A 118 -26.84 7.70 1.28
C ARG A 118 -27.94 8.30 0.40
N PHE A 119 -27.86 8.01 -0.89
CA PHE A 119 -28.83 8.40 -1.91
C PHE A 119 -29.74 7.21 -2.22
N ASP A 120 -30.90 7.18 -1.59
CA ASP A 120 -32.00 6.27 -1.87
C ASP A 120 -33.35 6.99 -1.67
N TYR A 121 -34.45 6.29 -1.95
CA TYR A 121 -35.79 6.77 -1.62
C TYR A 121 -36.24 6.16 -0.30
N THR A 122 -36.38 6.98 0.73
CA THR A 122 -36.97 6.60 2.01
C THR A 122 -38.37 7.20 2.10
N ASP A 123 -39.42 6.38 2.21
CA ASP A 123 -40.79 6.88 2.38
C ASP A 123 -41.10 7.29 3.82
N ASP A 124 -42.27 7.89 4.06
CA ASP A 124 -42.71 8.37 5.38
C ASP A 124 -42.76 7.28 6.48
N PHE A 125 -42.71 6.00 6.09
CA PHE A 125 -42.66 4.85 7.00
C PHE A 125 -41.23 4.35 7.23
N GLY A 126 -40.23 5.01 6.66
CA GLY A 126 -38.81 4.62 6.74
C GLY A 126 -38.42 3.49 5.80
N LEU A 127 -39.29 3.08 4.87
CA LEU A 127 -38.99 1.98 3.95
C LEU A 127 -38.15 2.48 2.78
N ARG A 128 -36.98 1.85 2.61
CA ARG A 128 -35.98 2.21 1.60
C ARG A 128 -36.18 1.47 0.28
N ARG A 129 -36.19 2.21 -0.82
CA ARG A 129 -36.26 1.70 -2.20
C ARG A 129 -35.26 2.45 -3.09
N PRO A 130 -34.93 1.95 -4.28
CA PRO A 130 -34.18 2.73 -5.25
C PRO A 130 -34.90 4.06 -5.57
N ALA A 131 -34.14 5.15 -5.61
CA ALA A 131 -34.63 6.41 -6.15
C ALA A 131 -34.88 6.28 -7.66
N ALA A 132 -35.68 7.17 -8.24
CA ALA A 132 -35.96 7.11 -9.69
C ALA A 132 -34.73 7.48 -10.52
N ARG A 133 -33.99 8.51 -10.09
CA ARG A 133 -32.83 9.02 -10.83
C ARG A 133 -31.80 9.69 -9.93
N PHE A 134 -30.54 9.37 -10.17
CA PHE A 134 -29.39 10.07 -9.61
C PHE A 134 -28.54 10.64 -10.74
N VAL A 135 -28.20 11.93 -10.65
CA VAL A 135 -27.32 12.62 -11.60
C VAL A 135 -26.25 13.39 -10.83
N ASN A 136 -24.99 13.07 -11.09
CA ASN A 136 -23.86 13.91 -10.73
C ASN A 136 -23.19 14.38 -12.02
N GLU A 137 -23.45 15.62 -12.41
CA GLU A 137 -22.99 16.16 -13.69
C GLU A 137 -21.46 16.31 -13.74
N ALA A 138 -20.89 16.63 -14.90
CA ALA A 138 -19.44 16.63 -15.10
C ALA A 138 -18.68 17.59 -14.15
N SER A 139 -19.30 18.69 -13.72
CA SER A 139 -18.76 19.61 -12.70
C SER A 139 -19.05 19.17 -11.26
N GLY A 140 -19.88 18.16 -11.08
CA GLY A 140 -20.35 17.69 -9.79
C GLY A 140 -19.28 16.88 -9.05
N ILE A 141 -19.00 17.30 -7.81
CA ILE A 141 -18.06 16.63 -6.90
C ILE A 141 -18.85 16.16 -5.68
N ILE A 142 -18.70 14.90 -5.30
CA ILE A 142 -19.24 14.36 -4.05
C ILE A 142 -18.10 13.70 -3.28
N GLN A 143 -17.82 14.21 -2.08
CA GLN A 143 -16.74 13.76 -1.22
C GLN A 143 -17.32 13.28 0.11
N SER A 144 -16.99 12.06 0.50
CA SER A 144 -17.18 11.58 1.86
C SER A 144 -15.86 11.69 2.62
N LEU A 145 -15.83 12.58 3.61
CA LEU A 145 -14.68 12.81 4.47
C LEU A 145 -14.89 12.11 5.81
N ASP A 146 -13.80 11.83 6.52
CA ASP A 146 -13.90 11.38 7.90
C ASP A 146 -14.55 12.46 8.77
N VAL A 147 -15.35 12.04 9.76
CA VAL A 147 -16.13 12.93 10.67
C VAL A 147 -15.24 13.98 11.37
N ASN A 148 -13.93 13.73 11.41
CA ASN A 148 -12.91 14.59 11.97
C ASN A 148 -12.06 15.22 10.86
N GLY A 149 -12.66 15.97 9.93
CA GLY A 149 -11.94 16.85 8.99
C GLY A 149 -11.08 17.95 9.64
N TYR A 150 -10.72 17.80 10.92
CA TYR A 150 -9.85 18.66 11.71
C TYR A 150 -9.00 17.80 12.66
N SER A 151 -7.67 17.90 12.49
CA SER A 151 -6.63 17.62 13.48
C SER A 151 -6.36 16.14 13.81
N GLY A 152 -5.24 15.62 13.27
CA GLY A 152 -4.21 14.80 13.94
C GLY A 152 -4.53 13.72 14.99
N TYR A 153 -5.75 13.21 15.11
CA TYR A 153 -6.11 12.26 16.17
C TYR A 153 -6.50 10.89 15.64
N SER A 154 -5.54 9.95 15.80
CA SER A 154 -5.74 8.57 16.24
C SER A 154 -6.41 7.58 15.27
N ASN A 155 -6.03 6.32 15.41
CA ASN A 155 -6.40 5.15 14.61
C ASN A 155 -7.89 4.74 14.69
N VAL A 156 -8.80 5.69 14.89
CA VAL A 156 -10.25 5.49 14.98
C VAL A 156 -10.91 6.22 13.82
N PHE A 157 -10.82 5.61 12.63
CA PHE A 157 -11.50 6.10 11.44
C PHE A 157 -12.93 5.52 11.38
N PHE A 158 -13.90 6.39 11.16
CA PHE A 158 -15.25 5.96 10.79
C PHE A 158 -15.24 5.70 9.29
N GLN A 159 -15.61 4.50 8.86
CA GLN A 159 -15.68 4.16 7.44
C GLN A 159 -16.51 5.21 6.69
N THR A 160 -15.85 6.04 5.88
CA THR A 160 -16.55 6.97 4.98
C THR A 160 -17.39 6.17 3.99
N MET A 161 -18.61 6.64 3.71
CA MET A 161 -19.53 5.87 2.89
C MET A 161 -20.21 6.76 1.87
N LEU A 162 -20.24 6.30 0.63
CA LEU A 162 -21.05 6.87 -0.43
C LEU A 162 -21.89 5.76 -1.03
N GLN A 163 -23.18 5.75 -0.71
CA GLN A 163 -24.11 4.77 -1.23
C GLN A 163 -25.10 5.44 -2.17
N ILE A 164 -25.20 4.94 -3.41
CA ILE A 164 -26.13 5.41 -4.42
C ILE A 164 -26.98 4.23 -4.88
N ARG A 165 -28.29 4.31 -4.65
CA ARG A 165 -29.26 3.28 -5.07
C ARG A 165 -30.39 3.94 -5.84
N ALA A 166 -30.38 3.81 -7.17
CA ALA A 166 -31.39 4.42 -8.04
C ALA A 166 -31.61 3.60 -9.32
N THR A 167 -32.81 3.67 -9.90
CA THR A 167 -33.13 2.99 -11.17
C THR A 167 -32.22 3.48 -12.29
N ASN A 168 -32.00 4.78 -12.40
CA ASN A 168 -31.14 5.40 -13.41
C ASN A 168 -30.05 6.24 -12.76
N ILE A 169 -28.79 5.93 -13.04
CA ILE A 169 -27.62 6.59 -12.48
C ILE A 169 -26.79 7.16 -13.63
N LEU A 170 -26.52 8.47 -13.57
CA LEU A 170 -25.61 9.15 -14.49
C LEU A 170 -24.54 9.88 -13.67
N ASN A 171 -23.28 9.49 -13.81
CA ASN A 171 -22.16 10.11 -13.13
C ASN A 171 -20.97 10.31 -14.10
N PRO A 172 -20.97 11.39 -14.90
CA PRO A 172 -19.77 11.92 -15.52
C PRO A 172 -18.91 12.78 -14.57
N GLY A 173 -19.42 13.12 -13.38
CA GLY A 173 -18.68 13.83 -12.34
C GLY A 173 -17.73 12.95 -11.53
N TYR A 174 -17.33 13.46 -10.36
CA TYR A 174 -16.32 12.84 -9.50
C TYR A 174 -16.90 12.46 -8.13
N LEU A 175 -16.65 11.20 -7.71
CA LEU A 175 -17.10 10.62 -6.45
C LEU A 175 -15.87 10.14 -5.66
N GLN A 176 -15.76 10.55 -4.41
CA GLN A 176 -14.59 10.29 -3.56
C GLN A 176 -14.98 9.84 -2.16
N VAL A 177 -14.22 8.90 -1.61
CA VAL A 177 -14.29 8.47 -0.21
C VAL A 177 -12.87 8.41 0.38
N GLY A 178 -12.75 8.42 1.71
CA GLY A 178 -11.50 8.22 2.45
C GLY A 178 -10.84 6.86 2.19
N ASN A 179 -9.57 6.66 2.59
CA ASN A 179 -8.78 5.43 2.35
C ASN A 179 -9.46 4.13 2.84
N GLN A 180 -10.25 4.21 3.91
CA GLN A 180 -11.01 3.09 4.47
C GLN A 180 -12.48 3.06 4.01
N GLY A 181 -12.84 3.93 3.08
CA GLY A 181 -14.21 4.18 2.66
C GLY A 181 -14.81 3.14 1.74
N THR A 182 -16.09 3.33 1.42
CA THR A 182 -16.80 2.50 0.43
C THR A 182 -17.65 3.37 -0.50
N ILE A 183 -17.43 3.23 -1.81
CA ILE A 183 -18.36 3.70 -2.84
C ILE A 183 -19.20 2.52 -3.28
N ARG A 184 -20.52 2.62 -3.17
CA ARG A 184 -21.45 1.58 -3.62
C ARG A 184 -22.51 2.17 -4.54
N ILE A 185 -22.58 1.65 -5.75
CA ILE A 185 -23.49 2.09 -6.81
C ILE A 185 -24.38 0.92 -7.22
N GLU A 186 -25.69 1.07 -7.05
CA GLU A 186 -26.69 0.07 -7.40
C GLU A 186 -27.79 0.67 -8.28
N GLY A 187 -27.98 0.13 -9.48
CA GLY A 187 -29.06 0.59 -10.35
C GLY A 187 -29.42 -0.36 -11.49
N GLN A 188 -30.46 -0.01 -12.25
CA GLN A 188 -30.80 -0.77 -13.47
C GLN A 188 -29.98 -0.24 -14.65
N ASN A 189 -29.99 1.08 -14.86
CA ASN A 189 -29.24 1.73 -15.92
C ASN A 189 -28.16 2.63 -15.31
N VAL A 190 -26.91 2.19 -15.34
CA VAL A 190 -25.78 2.89 -14.73
C VAL A 190 -24.82 3.37 -15.83
N ASN A 191 -24.68 4.68 -15.96
CA ASN A 191 -23.73 5.31 -16.87
C ASN A 191 -22.71 6.12 -16.07
N LEU A 192 -21.48 5.60 -16.02
CA LEU A 192 -20.34 6.24 -15.35
C LEU A 192 -19.36 6.84 -16.36
N SER A 193 -19.74 6.90 -17.63
CA SER A 193 -18.83 7.31 -18.70
C SER A 193 -18.20 8.67 -18.39
N ARG A 194 -16.87 8.75 -18.56
CA ARG A 194 -16.02 9.91 -18.26
C ARG A 194 -15.93 10.33 -16.78
N GLY A 195 -16.70 9.69 -15.89
CA GLY A 195 -16.68 9.94 -14.45
C GLY A 195 -15.43 9.40 -13.76
N GLY A 196 -15.17 9.93 -12.56
CA GLY A 196 -14.10 9.48 -11.68
C GLY A 196 -14.66 8.91 -10.38
N LEU A 197 -14.18 7.73 -9.97
CA LEU A 197 -14.46 7.10 -8.69
C LEU A 197 -13.14 6.89 -7.96
N GLU A 198 -13.03 7.38 -6.73
CA GLU A 198 -11.78 7.33 -5.99
C GLU A 198 -11.98 6.96 -4.52
N VAL A 199 -11.28 5.92 -4.11
CA VAL A 199 -10.86 5.75 -2.72
C VAL A 199 -9.49 6.41 -2.62
N VAL A 200 -9.37 7.45 -1.80
CA VAL A 200 -8.09 8.16 -1.72
C VAL A 200 -7.00 7.27 -1.13
N PRO A 201 -5.74 7.48 -1.55
CA PRO A 201 -4.58 6.91 -0.89
C PRO A 201 -4.56 7.24 0.61
N ILE A 202 -3.77 6.48 1.36
CA ILE A 202 -3.56 6.78 2.77
C ILE A 202 -2.76 8.09 2.90
N GLU A 203 -3.35 9.05 3.61
CA GLU A 203 -2.71 10.33 3.89
C GLU A 203 -2.10 10.32 5.31
N GLY A 204 -1.06 11.13 5.50
CA GLY A 204 -0.40 11.31 6.80
C GLY A 204 -1.13 12.31 7.68
N SER A 205 -0.79 12.31 8.97
CA SER A 205 -1.07 13.44 9.86
C SER A 205 0.02 14.50 9.71
N PRO A 206 -0.30 15.77 9.41
CA PRO A 206 0.70 16.84 9.36
C PRO A 206 1.13 17.33 10.75
N PHE A 207 0.64 16.72 11.83
CA PHE A 207 0.87 17.15 13.21
C PHE A 207 1.83 16.22 13.96
N PRO A 208 2.65 16.76 14.88
CA PRO A 208 3.45 15.95 15.80
C PRO A 208 2.56 15.05 16.63
N ASN A 209 3.05 13.83 16.82
CA ASN A 209 2.25 12.72 17.30
C ASN A 209 2.62 12.30 18.72
N VAL A 210 3.60 12.96 19.34
CA VAL A 210 4.09 12.65 20.69
C VAL A 210 3.44 13.58 21.71
N TYR A 211 2.89 13.00 22.77
CA TYR A 211 2.28 13.69 23.90
C TYR A 211 3.13 13.45 25.14
N PHE A 212 3.56 14.56 25.73
CA PHE A 212 4.21 14.58 27.04
C PHE A 212 3.20 15.04 28.09
N ASP A 213 3.08 14.28 29.16
CA ASP A 213 2.28 14.68 30.31
C ASP A 213 3.15 15.58 31.21
N ASP A 214 2.80 16.86 31.29
CA ASP A 214 3.35 17.79 32.31
C ASP A 214 2.46 17.82 33.57
N THR A 215 1.49 16.89 33.67
CA THR A 215 0.56 16.79 34.80
C THR A 215 0.74 15.46 35.53
N ASP A 216 0.55 15.46 36.86
CA ASP A 216 0.59 14.27 37.73
C ASP A 216 -0.56 13.26 37.44
N ASP A 217 -1.14 13.26 36.24
CA ASP A 217 -2.31 12.48 35.83
C ASP A 217 -1.98 11.01 35.51
N GLY A 218 -0.69 10.64 35.54
CA GLY A 218 -0.20 9.27 35.47
C GLY A 218 -0.31 8.64 34.09
N ILE A 219 -0.35 9.45 33.03
CA ILE A 219 -0.29 8.98 31.64
C ILE A 219 1.20 8.86 31.25
N PRO A 220 1.69 7.69 30.80
CA PRO A 220 3.07 7.56 30.37
C PRO A 220 3.33 8.39 29.10
N ASP A 221 4.58 8.86 28.92
CA ASP A 221 5.04 9.49 27.68
C ASP A 221 4.58 8.65 26.48
N SER A 222 3.79 9.26 25.61
CA SER A 222 3.01 8.50 24.63
C SER A 222 3.03 9.12 23.24
N PHE A 223 2.66 8.33 22.25
CA PHE A 223 2.48 8.81 20.89
C PHE A 223 1.26 8.17 20.19
N LEU A 224 0.79 8.85 19.14
CA LEU A 224 -0.18 8.34 18.18
C LEU A 224 0.54 8.08 16.85
N GLY A 225 0.78 6.82 16.48
CA GLY A 225 1.45 6.53 15.20
C GLY A 225 0.72 7.16 14.00
N ASP A 226 1.48 7.51 12.96
CA ASP A 226 0.89 7.93 11.68
C ASP A 226 0.20 6.73 10.99
N ASN A 227 -0.70 7.02 10.04
CA ASN A 227 -1.64 6.05 9.51
C ASN A 227 -0.94 4.84 8.84
N ALA A 228 -1.41 3.63 9.14
CA ALA A 228 -0.88 2.35 8.61
C ALA A 228 0.64 2.15 8.79
N ILE A 229 1.16 2.59 9.93
CA ILE A 229 2.52 2.30 10.39
C ILE A 229 2.39 1.50 11.69
N TYR A 230 2.99 0.32 11.73
CA TYR A 230 2.87 -0.60 12.87
C TYR A 230 4.24 -0.96 13.43
N ASP A 231 4.37 -0.87 14.76
CA ASP A 231 5.60 -1.19 15.48
C ASP A 231 5.85 -2.71 15.49
N LEU A 232 7.04 -3.14 15.06
CA LEU A 232 7.45 -4.56 15.08
C LEU A 232 8.54 -4.83 16.12
N TYR A 233 9.50 -3.93 16.28
CA TYR A 233 10.43 -3.93 17.41
C TYR A 233 10.94 -2.53 17.70
N TRP A 234 11.43 -2.34 18.93
CA TRP A 234 12.16 -1.13 19.34
C TRP A 234 13.23 -1.45 20.37
N GLY A 235 14.25 -0.62 20.45
CA GLY A 235 15.23 -0.64 21.54
C GLY A 235 15.96 0.68 21.60
N ALA A 236 16.32 1.12 22.80
CA ALA A 236 17.16 2.29 22.99
C ALA A 236 17.98 2.12 24.27
N GLY A 237 19.13 2.76 24.32
CA GLY A 237 19.95 2.82 25.52
C GLY A 237 21.43 2.86 25.21
N ILE A 238 22.23 2.52 26.22
CA ILE A 238 23.68 2.42 26.11
C ILE A 238 24.02 0.94 25.92
N GLN A 239 24.88 0.61 24.96
CA GLN A 239 25.31 -0.77 24.79
C GLN A 239 25.96 -1.31 26.08
N PRO A 240 25.42 -2.40 26.67
CA PRO A 240 25.94 -2.96 27.91
C PRO A 240 27.23 -3.75 27.70
N ILE A 241 28.16 -3.61 28.64
CA ILE A 241 29.32 -4.50 28.80
C ILE A 241 28.89 -5.60 29.80
N PRO A 242 28.96 -6.91 29.48
CA PRO A 242 29.80 -7.53 28.44
C PRO A 242 29.06 -8.12 27.21
N ILE A 243 27.73 -8.19 27.19
CA ILE A 243 26.95 -8.78 26.08
C ILE A 243 25.91 -7.75 25.63
N PRO A 244 25.90 -7.28 24.37
CA PRO A 244 26.57 -7.85 23.18
C PRO A 244 28.06 -7.50 23.00
N GLY A 245 28.63 -6.69 23.91
CA GLY A 245 30.00 -6.19 23.80
C GLY A 245 30.08 -4.86 23.04
N PRO A 246 31.25 -4.16 23.07
CA PRO A 246 31.39 -2.84 22.47
C PRO A 246 31.31 -2.87 20.94
N LEU A 247 30.81 -1.78 20.35
CA LEU A 247 30.71 -1.60 18.91
C LEU A 247 32.10 -1.54 18.26
N ASN A 248 32.37 -2.39 17.27
CA ASN A 248 33.54 -2.27 16.40
C ASN A 248 33.27 -1.21 15.32
N THR A 249 33.78 0.00 15.54
CA THR A 249 33.51 1.17 14.67
C THR A 249 34.06 1.01 13.25
N ALA A 250 35.10 0.19 13.05
CA ALA A 250 35.67 -0.10 11.74
C ALA A 250 34.73 -0.93 10.84
N ASN A 251 33.76 -1.63 11.44
CA ASN A 251 32.80 -2.46 10.71
C ASN A 251 31.47 -1.75 10.43
N VAL A 252 31.28 -0.52 10.93
CA VAL A 252 30.02 0.21 10.75
C VAL A 252 29.81 0.62 9.30
N LEU A 253 30.87 1.06 8.62
CA LEU A 253 30.86 1.40 7.19
C LEU A 253 32.00 0.66 6.48
N ARG A 254 31.65 -0.18 5.52
CA ARG A 254 32.60 -0.98 4.74
C ARG A 254 32.38 -0.70 3.25
N PHE A 255 33.32 0.01 2.64
CA PHE A 255 33.34 0.26 1.20
C PHE A 255 33.89 -0.96 0.47
N LEU A 256 33.17 -1.41 -0.56
CA LEU A 256 33.49 -2.58 -1.39
C LEU A 256 33.60 -2.10 -2.85
N GLY A 257 34.69 -1.41 -3.17
CA GLY A 257 34.78 -0.62 -4.42
C GLY A 257 33.94 0.64 -4.30
N THR A 258 32.98 0.83 -5.21
CA THR A 258 32.01 1.94 -5.17
C THR A 258 30.82 1.67 -4.27
N ASP A 259 30.61 0.41 -3.88
CA ASP A 259 29.47 -0.02 -3.08
C ASP A 259 29.75 0.14 -1.57
N LEU A 260 28.69 0.25 -0.77
CA LEU A 260 28.78 0.44 0.67
C LEU A 260 27.91 -0.57 1.42
N LEU A 261 28.53 -1.29 2.35
CA LEU A 261 27.85 -2.08 3.36
C LEU A 261 27.88 -1.31 4.70
N ALA A 262 26.70 -0.98 5.23
CA ALA A 262 26.56 -0.39 6.56
C ALA A 262 26.02 -1.43 7.57
N SER A 263 26.53 -1.45 8.79
CA SER A 263 26.10 -2.39 9.84
C SER A 263 26.13 -1.80 11.25
N SER A 264 25.07 -2.03 12.04
CA SER A 264 24.89 -1.48 13.38
C SER A 264 25.67 -2.18 14.49
N GLY A 265 26.23 -3.36 14.22
CA GLY A 265 26.58 -4.31 15.28
C GLY A 265 25.35 -4.85 16.04
N ALA A 266 25.60 -5.77 16.97
CA ALA A 266 24.55 -6.41 17.76
C ALA A 266 24.04 -5.50 18.90
N HIS A 267 22.73 -5.38 19.08
CA HIS A 267 22.09 -4.54 20.10
C HIS A 267 20.79 -5.18 20.59
N VAL A 268 20.27 -4.73 21.73
CA VAL A 268 19.09 -5.33 22.37
C VAL A 268 17.83 -4.56 21.99
N VAL A 269 16.78 -5.27 21.61
CA VAL A 269 15.46 -4.72 21.28
C VAL A 269 14.37 -5.56 21.93
N GLN A 270 13.19 -4.99 22.13
CA GLN A 270 11.95 -5.70 22.42
C GLN A 270 11.22 -6.01 21.11
N THR A 271 10.85 -7.26 20.88
CA THR A 271 10.23 -7.70 19.61
C THR A 271 8.79 -8.18 19.77
N ALA A 272 7.92 -7.78 18.84
CA ALA A 272 6.55 -8.28 18.73
C ALA A 272 6.55 -9.80 18.42
N PRO A 273 5.49 -10.54 18.79
CA PRO A 273 4.26 -10.11 19.47
C PRO A 273 4.34 -10.15 21.01
N ASN A 274 5.38 -10.76 21.58
CA ASN A 274 5.49 -11.02 23.02
C ASN A 274 6.37 -9.99 23.77
N TRP A 275 6.92 -9.01 23.07
CA TRP A 275 7.75 -7.92 23.60
C TRP A 275 8.92 -8.40 24.45
N GLN A 276 9.62 -9.43 23.98
CA GLN A 276 10.76 -10.03 24.65
C GLN A 276 12.07 -9.39 24.20
N ASN A 277 13.04 -9.30 25.11
CA ASN A 277 14.39 -8.84 24.79
C ASN A 277 15.08 -9.82 23.84
N GLN A 278 15.57 -9.31 22.73
CA GLN A 278 16.31 -10.06 21.73
C GLN A 278 17.54 -9.25 21.29
N THR A 279 18.66 -9.95 21.08
CA THR A 279 19.84 -9.35 20.45
C THR A 279 19.70 -9.44 18.93
N VAL A 280 19.73 -8.30 18.26
CA VAL A 280 19.57 -8.17 16.80
C VAL A 280 20.72 -7.33 16.21
N GLY A 281 20.91 -7.40 14.90
CA GLY A 281 21.78 -6.49 14.15
C GLY A 281 21.09 -6.05 12.86
N LEU A 282 21.38 -4.83 12.43
CA LEU A 282 20.91 -4.28 11.16
C LEU A 282 22.10 -4.13 10.22
N SER A 283 21.93 -4.60 8.99
CA SER A 283 22.86 -4.32 7.91
C SER A 283 22.08 -3.96 6.65
N THR A 284 22.65 -3.09 5.84
CA THR A 284 22.09 -2.71 4.54
C THR A 284 23.19 -2.47 3.52
N TYR A 285 22.85 -2.67 2.25
CA TYR A 285 23.75 -2.55 1.11
C TYR A 285 23.31 -1.40 0.22
N VAL A 286 24.25 -0.52 -0.14
CA VAL A 286 24.03 0.59 -1.06
C VAL A 286 24.92 0.40 -2.28
N LEU A 287 24.29 0.32 -3.46
CA LEU A 287 24.99 0.22 -4.74
C LEU A 287 25.65 1.55 -5.09
N GLY A 288 26.87 1.53 -5.58
CA GLY A 288 27.61 2.73 -5.98
C GLY A 288 26.94 3.51 -7.12
N GLU A 289 26.21 2.82 -8.00
CA GLU A 289 25.43 3.44 -9.08
C GLU A 289 24.20 4.22 -8.57
N TYR A 290 23.70 3.86 -7.38
CA TYR A 290 22.57 4.50 -6.73
C TYR A 290 22.91 4.84 -5.28
N PHE A 291 23.83 5.80 -5.12
CA PHE A 291 24.46 6.08 -3.83
C PHE A 291 23.58 6.93 -2.91
N THR A 292 22.89 6.28 -1.99
CA THR A 292 21.96 6.86 -1.01
C THR A 292 22.60 6.97 0.39
N ALA A 293 23.81 7.53 0.43
CA ALA A 293 24.51 7.81 1.68
C ALA A 293 25.02 9.25 1.72
N PHE A 294 24.86 9.89 2.89
CA PHE A 294 25.05 11.31 3.09
C PHE A 294 25.89 11.56 4.33
N ALA A 295 26.65 12.65 4.33
CA ALA A 295 27.49 12.99 5.47
C ALA A 295 27.49 14.49 5.77
N ASN A 296 27.62 14.80 7.05
CA ASN A 296 27.75 16.15 7.56
C ASN A 296 28.86 16.20 8.60
N THR A 297 29.68 17.25 8.57
CA THR A 297 30.75 17.45 9.56
C THR A 297 30.87 18.92 9.92
N GLY A 298 31.35 19.19 11.14
CA GLY A 298 31.58 20.56 11.59
C GLY A 298 32.44 20.62 12.83
N VAL A 299 32.78 21.85 13.21
CA VAL A 299 33.56 22.17 14.41
C VAL A 299 32.60 22.59 15.51
N VAL A 300 32.69 21.92 16.65
CA VAL A 300 31.90 22.22 17.86
C VAL A 300 32.62 23.25 18.72
N ALA A 301 33.93 23.08 18.89
CA ALA A 301 34.76 23.97 19.68
C ALA A 301 36.14 24.13 19.05
N SER A 302 36.77 25.28 19.30
CA SER A 302 38.11 25.60 18.82
C SER A 302 38.89 26.38 19.88
N THR A 303 40.21 26.36 19.76
CA THR A 303 41.13 27.11 20.61
C THR A 303 42.13 27.88 19.76
N PHE A 304 42.56 29.03 20.25
CA PHE A 304 43.63 29.80 19.62
C PHE A 304 44.98 29.28 20.10
N LEU A 305 45.83 28.94 19.14
CA LEU A 305 47.23 28.64 19.38
C LEU A 305 48.08 29.76 18.77
N THR A 306 48.75 30.50 19.64
CA THR A 306 49.68 31.56 19.25
C THR A 306 51.09 30.99 19.24
N LEU A 307 51.72 30.97 18.07
CA LEU A 307 53.06 30.44 17.86
C LEU A 307 54.01 31.57 17.47
N THR A 308 55.23 31.54 17.99
CA THR A 308 56.28 32.51 17.64
C THR A 308 57.22 31.88 16.62
N ASN A 309 57.36 32.51 15.45
CA ASN A 309 58.26 32.07 14.38
C ASN A 309 59.72 32.40 14.75
N ALA A 310 60.68 31.73 14.09
CA ALA A 310 62.11 31.93 14.32
C ALA A 310 62.60 33.38 14.08
N ASN A 311 61.88 34.16 13.27
CA ASN A 311 62.16 35.57 13.02
C ASN A 311 61.50 36.53 14.05
N GLY A 312 60.88 36.00 15.12
CA GLY A 312 60.19 36.76 16.17
C GLY A 312 58.77 37.22 15.82
N SER A 313 58.29 36.97 14.59
CA SER A 313 56.89 37.23 14.23
C SER A 313 55.96 36.19 14.84
N VAL A 314 54.69 36.55 15.04
CA VAL A 314 53.67 35.67 15.64
C VAL A 314 52.70 35.16 14.58
N THR A 315 52.41 33.87 14.62
CA THR A 315 51.36 33.21 13.81
C THR A 315 50.26 32.72 14.75
N ASN A 316 49.01 33.13 14.50
CA ASN A 316 47.85 32.63 15.22
C ASN A 316 47.14 31.55 14.40
N LEU A 317 46.96 30.39 14.99
CA LEU A 317 46.20 29.28 14.42
C LEU A 317 44.93 29.09 15.24
N LEU A 318 43.78 29.00 14.56
CA LEU A 318 42.55 28.53 15.17
C LEU A 318 42.50 27.01 14.96
N LEU A 319 42.64 26.25 16.04
CA LEU A 319 42.65 24.80 16.00
C LEU A 319 41.32 24.26 16.53
N PRO A 320 40.67 23.31 15.83
CA PRO A 320 39.50 22.64 16.39
C PRO A 320 39.92 21.80 17.60
N THR A 321 39.11 21.79 18.64
CA THR A 321 39.28 20.93 19.83
C THR A 321 38.18 19.89 19.92
N ASN A 322 37.01 20.18 19.33
CA ASN A 322 35.90 19.26 19.23
C ASN A 322 35.27 19.37 17.85
N ILE A 323 35.10 18.23 17.17
CA ILE A 323 34.44 18.13 15.88
C ILE A 323 33.34 17.08 15.93
N PHE A 324 32.38 17.18 15.02
CA PHE A 324 31.35 16.15 14.84
C PHE A 324 31.35 15.60 13.42
N ARG A 325 30.90 14.34 13.28
CA ARG A 325 30.59 13.70 12.01
C ARG A 325 29.28 12.94 12.11
N GLN A 326 28.35 13.24 11.21
CA GLN A 326 27.10 12.52 11.03
C GLN A 326 27.13 11.79 9.70
N ALA A 327 26.95 10.47 9.74
CA ALA A 327 26.74 9.65 8.55
C ALA A 327 25.29 9.16 8.51
N VAL A 328 24.68 9.18 7.33
CA VAL A 328 23.35 8.63 7.08
C VAL A 328 23.49 7.68 5.90
N VAL A 329 23.08 6.43 6.08
CA VAL A 329 23.09 5.42 5.03
C VAL A 329 21.69 4.86 4.89
N VAL A 330 21.12 4.98 3.68
CA VAL A 330 19.76 4.52 3.40
C VAL A 330 19.81 3.39 2.39
N GLY A 331 19.48 2.18 2.83
CA GLY A 331 19.32 1.02 1.96
C GLY A 331 18.05 1.06 1.16
N VAL A 332 18.15 0.91 -0.17
CA VAL A 332 16.99 0.81 -1.05
C VAL A 332 17.29 -0.21 -2.15
N ASN A 333 16.59 -1.35 -2.13
CA ASN A 333 16.71 -2.37 -3.17
C ASN A 333 16.02 -1.96 -4.49
N ASP A 334 14.88 -1.26 -4.42
CA ASP A 334 14.19 -0.73 -5.60
C ASP A 334 14.66 0.69 -5.91
N THR A 335 15.55 0.82 -6.91
CA THR A 335 16.14 2.10 -7.32
C THR A 335 15.16 3.12 -7.90
N ASN A 336 13.87 2.77 -8.03
CA ASN A 336 12.80 3.70 -8.39
C ASN A 336 12.26 4.51 -7.20
N PHE A 337 12.66 4.20 -5.96
CA PHE A 337 12.48 5.14 -4.85
C PHE A 337 13.57 6.20 -4.91
N THR A 338 13.21 7.47 -4.72
CA THR A 338 14.17 8.56 -4.51
C THR A 338 14.43 8.75 -3.02
N VAL A 339 15.69 8.99 -2.65
CA VAL A 339 16.08 9.28 -1.25
C VAL A 339 16.70 10.66 -1.14
N ARG A 340 16.27 11.43 -0.14
CA ARG A 340 16.89 12.72 0.24
C ARG A 340 17.14 12.76 1.74
N THR A 341 18.14 13.53 2.16
CA THR A 341 18.46 13.72 3.59
C THR A 341 18.70 15.20 3.90
N ARG A 342 18.25 15.62 5.08
CA ARG A 342 18.49 16.95 5.65
C ARG A 342 19.18 16.81 7.01
N PHE A 343 20.15 17.69 7.24
CA PHE A 343 20.83 17.88 8.51
C PHE A 343 20.46 19.23 9.08
N GLY A 344 19.77 19.23 10.22
CA GLY A 344 19.36 20.45 10.91
C GLY A 344 20.50 21.16 11.63
N PRO A 345 20.22 22.32 12.24
CA PRO A 345 21.18 23.01 13.09
C PRO A 345 21.53 22.16 14.33
N PRO A 346 22.71 22.36 14.95
CA PRO A 346 23.10 21.68 16.17
C PRO A 346 22.06 21.79 17.28
N GLY A 347 21.75 20.66 17.92
CA GLY A 347 20.72 20.57 18.96
C GLY A 347 21.19 20.92 20.38
N PRO A 348 20.23 20.99 21.32
CA PRO A 348 20.48 21.31 22.73
C PRO A 348 21.37 20.27 23.45
N ALA A 349 21.54 19.06 22.90
CA ALA A 349 22.42 18.04 23.48
C ALA A 349 23.91 18.45 23.54
N GLY A 350 24.32 19.51 22.83
CA GLY A 350 25.68 20.07 22.92
C GLY A 350 26.79 19.25 22.25
N LEU A 351 26.44 18.13 21.60
CA LEU A 351 27.38 17.27 20.87
C LEU A 351 27.73 17.81 19.47
N GLY A 352 27.06 18.87 19.03
CA GLY A 352 27.23 19.47 17.71
C GLY A 352 26.39 18.83 16.60
N PHE A 353 25.72 17.70 16.87
CA PHE A 353 24.87 17.05 15.89
C PHE A 353 23.58 17.83 15.66
N GLY A 354 23.21 17.94 14.38
CA GLY A 354 21.88 18.38 14.00
C GLY A 354 20.87 17.24 13.97
N LEU A 355 19.58 17.58 13.95
CA LEU A 355 18.54 16.61 13.65
C LEU A 355 18.78 15.99 12.26
N VAL A 356 18.41 14.73 12.09
CA VAL A 356 18.51 14.05 10.79
C VAL A 356 17.12 13.70 10.30
N ALA A 357 16.78 14.12 9.09
CA ALA A 357 15.54 13.72 8.44
C ALA A 357 15.85 13.09 7.08
N VAL A 358 15.21 11.95 6.81
CA VAL A 358 15.31 11.21 5.55
C VAL A 358 13.95 11.19 4.89
N GLU A 359 13.89 11.51 3.61
CA GLU A 359 12.73 11.30 2.75
C GLU A 359 12.99 10.11 1.83
N ILE A 360 12.02 9.19 1.75
CA ILE A 360 11.94 8.13 0.75
C ILE A 360 10.65 8.36 -0.02
N ALA A 361 10.74 8.58 -1.32
CA ALA A 361 9.59 8.93 -2.14
C ALA A 361 9.49 8.05 -3.38
N SER A 362 8.25 7.77 -3.82
CA SER A 362 7.96 7.13 -5.09
C SER A 362 6.92 7.94 -5.86
N GLN A 363 7.11 8.07 -7.17
CA GLN A 363 6.19 8.80 -8.03
C GLN A 363 5.30 7.84 -8.81
N THR A 364 4.03 8.21 -8.92
CA THR A 364 3.02 7.54 -9.72
C THR A 364 2.05 8.56 -10.33
N THR A 365 1.04 8.10 -11.05
CA THR A 365 -0.05 8.94 -11.53
C THR A 365 -1.36 8.47 -10.92
N ASN A 366 -2.08 9.39 -10.28
CA ASN A 366 -3.44 9.11 -9.79
C ASN A 366 -4.38 8.98 -10.99
N VAL A 367 -4.88 7.77 -11.25
CA VAL A 367 -5.72 7.52 -12.44
C VAL A 367 -7.08 8.23 -12.37
N ALA A 368 -7.63 8.49 -11.18
CA ALA A 368 -8.97 9.08 -11.04
C ALA A 368 -8.94 10.58 -11.38
N GLN A 369 -7.88 11.27 -10.97
CA GLN A 369 -7.66 12.70 -11.18
C GLN A 369 -6.84 13.02 -12.43
N GLY A 370 -6.03 12.06 -12.93
CA GLY A 370 -5.08 12.28 -14.01
C GLY A 370 -3.88 13.16 -13.62
N ALA A 371 -3.62 13.28 -12.31
CA ALA A 371 -2.56 14.12 -11.76
C ALA A 371 -1.37 13.28 -11.28
N PRO A 372 -0.14 13.81 -11.30
CA PRO A 372 1.00 13.18 -10.63
C PRO A 372 0.71 13.01 -9.13
N GLN A 373 1.09 11.86 -8.59
CA GLN A 373 1.00 11.56 -7.17
C GLN A 373 2.39 11.13 -6.68
N THR A 374 2.80 11.67 -5.54
CA THR A 374 4.04 11.26 -4.88
C THR A 374 3.69 10.66 -3.53
N ASP A 375 4.01 9.38 -3.36
CA ASP A 375 3.87 8.70 -2.09
C ASP A 375 5.20 8.84 -1.33
N THR A 376 5.16 9.48 -0.16
CA THR A 376 6.35 9.77 0.64
C THR A 376 6.33 9.08 2.00
N LEU A 377 7.51 8.73 2.48
CA LEU A 377 7.79 8.38 3.87
C LEU A 377 8.95 9.24 4.35
N TYR A 378 8.78 9.87 5.51
CA TYR A 378 9.81 10.61 6.19
C TYR A 378 10.21 9.86 7.45
N PHE A 379 11.51 9.76 7.69
CA PHE A 379 12.08 9.24 8.93
C PHE A 379 12.88 10.36 9.59
N VAL A 380 12.54 10.72 10.82
CA VAL A 380 13.22 11.76 11.58
C VAL A 380 13.90 11.13 12.79
N ASP A 381 15.17 11.48 12.99
CA ASP A 381 16.00 11.03 14.10
C ASP A 381 16.49 12.22 14.94
N TYR A 382 16.11 12.21 16.20
CA TYR A 382 16.45 13.20 17.22
C TYR A 382 17.54 12.71 18.19
N LEU A 383 18.09 11.49 18.06
CA LEU A 383 18.97 10.89 19.07
C LEU A 383 20.22 11.72 19.37
N GLY A 384 20.77 12.39 18.36
CA GLY A 384 21.93 13.28 18.50
C GLY A 384 21.58 14.74 18.78
N TYR A 385 20.31 15.10 18.59
CA TYR A 385 19.82 16.47 18.70
C TYR A 385 19.27 16.74 20.11
N GLU A 386 18.39 15.87 20.61
CA GLU A 386 17.79 15.93 21.94
C GLU A 386 18.63 15.18 22.99
N THR A 387 18.38 15.49 24.27
CA THR A 387 19.03 14.81 25.40
C THR A 387 18.29 13.56 25.89
N ASN A 388 17.12 13.24 25.32
CA ASN A 388 16.24 12.18 25.79
C ASN A 388 16.29 10.95 24.88
N THR A 389 16.52 9.77 25.47
CA THR A 389 16.55 8.47 24.77
C THR A 389 15.49 7.49 25.27
N LEU A 390 14.44 8.00 25.93
CA LEU A 390 13.36 7.18 26.47
C LEU A 390 12.58 6.46 25.36
N VAL A 391 11.87 5.41 25.75
CA VAL A 391 10.89 4.74 24.90
C VAL A 391 9.53 5.37 25.17
N VAL A 392 8.83 5.77 24.11
CA VAL A 392 7.46 6.28 24.20
C VAL A 392 6.46 5.20 23.85
N THR A 393 5.30 5.23 24.51
CA THR A 393 4.26 4.20 24.36
C THR A 393 3.23 4.60 23.30
N ASN A 394 2.90 3.71 22.37
CA ASN A 394 1.83 3.92 21.41
C ASN A 394 0.47 3.75 22.10
N VAL A 395 -0.29 4.82 22.23
CA VAL A 395 -1.64 4.82 22.84
C VAL A 395 -2.76 4.74 21.80
N GLY A 396 -2.40 4.73 20.52
CA GLY A 396 -3.34 4.64 19.41
C GLY A 396 -3.78 3.21 19.06
N VAL A 397 -3.33 2.20 19.80
CA VAL A 397 -3.55 0.77 19.49
C VAL A 397 -4.16 0.03 20.68
N TRP A 398 -4.92 -1.04 20.42
CA TRP A 398 -5.59 -1.83 21.47
C TRP A 398 -4.62 -2.50 22.45
N VAL A 399 -3.43 -2.88 21.98
CA VAL A 399 -2.33 -3.39 22.79
C VAL A 399 -1.19 -2.39 22.67
N PRO A 400 -0.81 -1.67 23.75
CA PRO A 400 0.24 -0.68 23.69
C PRO A 400 1.54 -1.26 23.14
N THR A 401 2.11 -0.55 22.17
CA THR A 401 3.43 -0.81 21.60
C THR A 401 4.37 0.35 21.95
N GLY A 402 5.57 0.40 21.39
CA GLY A 402 6.51 1.49 21.66
C GLY A 402 7.43 1.78 20.49
N ARG A 403 8.14 2.90 20.60
CA ARG A 403 9.28 3.24 19.75
C ARG A 403 10.27 4.07 20.55
N PRO A 404 11.55 4.16 20.14
CA PRO A 404 12.44 5.15 20.72
C PRO A 404 11.86 6.55 20.52
N TYR A 405 11.88 7.39 21.56
CA TYR A 405 11.45 8.80 21.48
C TYR A 405 12.16 9.54 20.35
N ALA A 406 13.43 9.20 20.15
CA ALA A 406 14.27 9.78 19.12
C ALA A 406 13.79 9.52 17.69
N TYR A 407 12.84 8.60 17.43
CA TYR A 407 12.41 8.27 16.08
C TYR A 407 10.98 8.66 15.79
N GLU A 408 10.80 9.28 14.62
CA GLU A 408 9.49 9.57 14.06
C GLU A 408 9.38 9.13 12.61
N ILE A 409 8.21 8.58 12.25
CA ILE A 409 7.88 8.27 10.86
C ILE A 409 6.61 9.03 10.49
N TYR A 410 6.65 9.69 9.34
CA TYR A 410 5.53 10.43 8.76
C TYR A 410 5.29 10.01 7.32
N ARG A 411 4.05 10.06 6.87
CA ARG A 411 3.72 10.07 5.43
C ARG A 411 3.75 11.48 4.86
N GLU A 412 3.48 12.47 5.70
CA GLU A 412 3.50 13.88 5.35
C GLU A 412 4.32 14.68 6.36
N LEU A 413 5.34 15.40 5.89
CA LEU A 413 6.16 16.28 6.71
C LEU A 413 6.29 17.66 6.02
N PRO A 414 5.33 18.57 6.21
CA PRO A 414 5.22 19.80 5.42
C PRO A 414 6.44 20.73 5.48
N ALA A 415 7.26 20.64 6.52
CA ALA A 415 8.44 21.49 6.73
C ALA A 415 9.78 20.82 6.41
N PHE A 416 9.79 19.65 5.72
CA PHE A 416 11.03 18.89 5.45
C PHE A 416 12.15 19.75 4.83
N ASP A 417 11.83 20.57 3.83
CA ASP A 417 12.83 21.42 3.16
C ASP A 417 13.39 22.55 4.03
N PHE A 418 12.72 22.88 5.14
CA PHE A 418 13.16 23.89 6.11
C PHE A 418 13.92 23.29 7.31
N LEU A 419 13.97 21.96 7.44
CA LEU A 419 14.63 21.31 8.57
C LEU A 419 16.13 21.53 8.62
N GLY A 420 16.77 21.85 7.48
CA GLY A 420 18.20 22.13 7.45
C GLY A 420 18.83 22.05 6.07
N SER A 421 20.15 21.84 6.07
CA SER A 421 20.96 21.79 4.85
C SER A 421 21.12 20.36 4.34
N TYR A 422 21.50 20.23 3.06
CA TYR A 422 22.04 18.97 2.56
C TYR A 422 23.41 18.68 3.20
N GLY A 423 23.88 17.43 3.07
CA GLY A 423 25.22 17.06 3.54
C GLY A 423 26.32 17.95 2.95
N ASN A 424 27.30 18.31 3.78
CA ASN A 424 28.38 19.22 3.41
C ASN A 424 29.71 18.52 3.09
N THR A 425 29.76 17.18 3.21
CA THR A 425 30.93 16.36 2.93
C THR A 425 30.52 15.03 2.31
N SER A 426 31.41 14.42 1.54
CA SER A 426 31.23 13.05 1.08
C SER A 426 31.51 12.04 2.19
N LEU A 427 30.86 10.89 2.11
CA LEU A 427 31.16 9.74 2.95
C LEU A 427 32.31 8.95 2.32
N PHE A 428 33.26 8.49 3.14
CA PHE A 428 34.46 7.77 2.65
C PHE A 428 34.94 6.71 3.63
N SER A 429 35.82 5.82 3.14
CA SER A 429 36.47 4.80 3.97
C SER A 429 37.31 5.48 5.04
N GLY A 430 36.82 5.39 6.28
CA GLY A 430 37.43 6.01 7.44
C GLY A 430 36.74 7.28 7.97
N PHE A 431 35.50 7.54 7.51
CA PHE A 431 34.70 8.64 8.03
C PHE A 431 34.32 8.45 9.51
N LEU A 432 33.90 7.23 9.89
CA LEU A 432 33.50 6.88 11.27
C LEU A 432 34.58 6.13 12.06
N TYR A 433 35.69 5.80 11.42
CA TYR A 433 36.81 5.07 11.99
C TYR A 433 38.11 5.53 11.34
N ASN A 434 39.21 5.67 12.08
CA ASN A 434 40.52 5.86 11.47
C ASN A 434 41.57 5.18 12.33
N THR A 435 42.67 4.73 11.72
CA THR A 435 43.81 4.19 12.47
C THR A 435 44.47 5.23 13.39
N THR A 436 44.23 6.52 13.18
CA THR A 436 44.68 7.60 14.07
C THR A 436 43.75 7.83 15.27
N PHE A 437 42.57 7.22 15.29
CA PHE A 437 41.64 7.34 16.42
C PHE A 437 42.13 6.51 17.61
N SER A 438 41.86 6.96 18.83
CA SER A 438 42.33 6.33 20.07
C SER A 438 41.80 4.91 20.28
N ASN A 439 40.63 4.59 19.72
CA ASN A 439 39.99 3.29 19.91
C ASN A 439 39.22 2.81 18.68
N VAL A 440 39.31 1.50 18.40
CA VAL A 440 38.51 0.80 17.37
C VAL A 440 37.14 0.40 17.92
N PHE A 441 37.11 0.00 19.20
CA PHE A 441 35.91 -0.39 19.92
C PHE A 441 35.38 0.81 20.72
N ALA A 442 34.07 1.05 20.68
CA ALA A 442 33.44 2.14 21.41
C ALA A 442 32.18 1.66 22.13
N THR A 443 31.93 2.20 23.32
CA THR A 443 30.60 2.16 23.93
C THR A 443 29.76 3.21 23.22
N ASN A 444 28.62 2.81 22.67
CA ASN A 444 27.72 3.72 22.00
C ASN A 444 26.37 3.83 22.73
N MET A 445 25.77 5.00 22.63
CA MET A 445 24.34 5.18 22.79
C MET A 445 23.66 4.78 21.48
N TYR A 446 22.52 4.09 21.54
CA TYR A 446 21.80 3.66 20.36
C TYR A 446 20.29 3.79 20.50
N ALA A 447 19.65 3.88 19.35
CA ALA A 447 18.23 3.63 19.15
C ALA A 447 18.05 2.67 17.98
N ALA A 448 17.04 1.81 18.05
CA ALA A 448 16.74 0.80 17.04
C ALA A 448 15.23 0.64 16.92
N TYR A 449 14.75 0.47 15.69
CA TYR A 449 13.32 0.38 15.43
C TYR A 449 13.01 -0.35 14.13
N ARG A 450 11.89 -1.06 14.09
CA ARG A 450 11.36 -1.68 12.88
C ARG A 450 9.87 -1.42 12.82
N ALA A 451 9.44 -0.89 11.69
CA ALA A 451 8.04 -0.65 11.39
C ALA A 451 7.59 -1.44 10.16
N SER A 452 6.36 -1.92 10.20
CA SER A 452 5.62 -2.36 9.02
C SER A 452 4.90 -1.17 8.42
N ILE A 453 5.03 -0.97 7.11
CA ILE A 453 4.36 0.06 6.32
C ILE A 453 3.31 -0.61 5.43
N ASP A 454 2.08 -0.10 5.45
CA ASP A 454 1.00 -0.56 4.58
C ASP A 454 0.32 0.63 3.88
N ASN A 455 -0.46 0.42 2.81
CA ASN A 455 -1.27 1.48 2.18
C ASN A 455 -2.71 1.53 2.71
N ILE A 456 -3.06 0.61 3.63
CA ILE A 456 -4.35 0.56 4.30
C ILE A 456 -4.19 0.38 5.81
N GLN A 457 -5.09 0.97 6.58
CA GLN A 457 -5.01 1.04 8.04
C GLN A 457 -5.41 -0.24 8.78
N SER A 458 -6.07 -1.17 8.11
CA SER A 458 -6.30 -2.49 8.67
C SER A 458 -6.48 -3.49 7.55
N ARG A 459 -5.69 -4.56 7.62
CA ARG A 459 -5.94 -5.77 6.82
C ARG A 459 -6.65 -6.78 7.71
N PRO A 460 -7.73 -7.42 7.26
CA PRO A 460 -8.19 -8.63 7.91
C PRO A 460 -7.04 -9.66 7.93
N PRO A 461 -6.94 -10.49 8.99
CA PRO A 461 -5.92 -11.53 9.05
C PRO A 461 -5.97 -12.41 7.79
N ARG A 462 -4.79 -12.75 7.24
CA ARG A 462 -4.69 -13.69 6.11
C ARG A 462 -5.05 -15.09 6.59
N VAL A 463 -6.35 -15.41 6.60
CA VAL A 463 -6.85 -16.77 6.83
C VAL A 463 -7.17 -17.39 5.47
N PRO A 464 -6.69 -18.61 5.17
CA PRO A 464 -7.06 -19.32 3.95
C PRO A 464 -8.58 -19.37 3.77
N GLY A 465 -9.09 -18.88 2.63
CA GLY A 465 -10.52 -18.86 2.30
C GLY A 465 -11.31 -17.61 2.71
N VAL A 466 -10.68 -16.60 3.32
CA VAL A 466 -11.32 -15.29 3.54
C VAL A 466 -11.18 -14.43 2.29
N ALA A 467 -12.31 -14.14 1.63
CA ALA A 467 -12.35 -13.26 0.47
C ALA A 467 -12.02 -11.80 0.87
N PRO A 468 -11.34 -11.01 0.02
CA PRO A 468 -11.11 -9.59 0.24
C PRO A 468 -12.39 -8.74 0.32
N THR A 469 -13.58 -9.32 0.09
CA THR A 469 -14.87 -8.62 0.06
C THR A 469 -15.27 -7.98 1.39
N ASN A 470 -14.58 -8.28 2.49
CA ASN A 470 -14.78 -7.64 3.79
C ASN A 470 -13.70 -6.60 4.14
N THR A 471 -12.91 -6.16 3.15
CA THR A 471 -11.89 -5.12 3.34
C THR A 471 -12.49 -3.72 3.14
N PRO A 472 -12.10 -2.74 3.98
CA PRO A 472 -12.39 -1.32 3.74
C PRO A 472 -11.61 -0.79 2.52
N GLY A 473 -11.94 0.38 1.98
CA GLY A 473 -11.22 0.98 0.84
C GLY A 473 -11.62 0.46 -0.54
N ARG A 474 -12.93 0.20 -0.74
CA ARG A 474 -13.46 -0.52 -1.90
C ARG A 474 -14.52 0.23 -2.71
N ILE A 475 -14.68 -0.19 -3.96
CA ILE A 475 -15.70 0.31 -4.89
C ILE A 475 -16.55 -0.86 -5.38
N GLU A 476 -17.86 -0.77 -5.18
CA GLU A 476 -18.85 -1.77 -5.58
C GLU A 476 -19.80 -1.17 -6.63
N ILE A 477 -19.90 -1.80 -7.80
CA ILE A 477 -20.82 -1.42 -8.87
C ILE A 477 -21.70 -2.63 -9.20
N VAL A 478 -23.01 -2.47 -9.01
CA VAL A 478 -24.03 -3.48 -9.35
C VAL A 478 -25.05 -2.84 -10.27
N ALA A 479 -25.13 -3.34 -11.51
CA ALA A 479 -25.97 -2.74 -12.54
C ALA A 479 -26.60 -3.77 -13.48
N ASP A 480 -27.87 -3.62 -13.87
CA ASP A 480 -28.40 -4.46 -14.95
C ASP A 480 -27.71 -4.12 -16.28
N THR A 481 -27.58 -2.83 -16.59
CA THR A 481 -26.87 -2.28 -17.75
C THR A 481 -25.83 -1.26 -17.30
N LEU A 482 -24.58 -1.44 -17.74
CA LEU A 482 -23.43 -0.64 -17.30
C LEU A 482 -22.64 -0.05 -18.47
N ASN A 483 -22.34 1.24 -18.41
CA ASN A 483 -21.40 1.91 -19.31
C ASN A 483 -20.24 2.54 -18.54
N LEU A 484 -19.02 2.07 -18.85
CA LEU A 484 -17.75 2.50 -18.25
C LEU A 484 -16.85 3.27 -19.24
N ASN A 485 -17.34 3.64 -20.42
CA ASN A 485 -16.51 4.32 -21.44
C ASN A 485 -15.74 5.52 -20.87
N ARG A 486 -14.41 5.43 -20.85
CA ARG A 486 -13.49 6.44 -20.27
C ARG A 486 -13.72 6.75 -18.78
N THR A 487 -14.30 5.82 -18.02
CA THR A 487 -14.42 5.93 -16.56
C THR A 487 -13.07 5.72 -15.91
N ARG A 488 -12.78 6.47 -14.84
CA ARG A 488 -11.54 6.34 -14.07
C ARG A 488 -11.89 5.83 -12.68
N ILE A 489 -11.34 4.69 -12.29
CA ILE A 489 -11.65 4.00 -11.04
C ILE A 489 -10.33 3.74 -10.31
N ARG A 490 -10.17 4.35 -9.14
CA ARG A 490 -9.05 4.11 -8.22
C ARG A 490 -9.58 3.55 -6.92
N GLY A 491 -9.15 2.35 -6.56
CA GLY A 491 -9.45 1.71 -5.28
C GLY A 491 -8.16 1.39 -4.52
N GLU A 492 -8.24 1.24 -3.20
CA GLU A 492 -7.07 0.88 -2.38
C GLU A 492 -7.03 -0.61 -2.01
N THR A 493 -8.19 -1.26 -1.98
CA THR A 493 -8.30 -2.71 -1.71
C THR A 493 -9.00 -3.49 -2.80
N LEU A 494 -10.25 -3.14 -3.13
CA LEU A 494 -11.11 -3.94 -4.01
C LEU A 494 -11.94 -3.07 -4.96
N VAL A 495 -12.00 -3.47 -6.22
CA VAL A 495 -13.05 -3.05 -7.16
C VAL A 495 -13.89 -4.26 -7.55
N GLU A 496 -15.18 -4.17 -7.27
CA GLU A 496 -16.18 -5.18 -7.63
C GLU A 496 -17.15 -4.60 -8.67
N ILE A 497 -17.30 -5.30 -9.80
CA ILE A 497 -18.25 -4.94 -10.85
C ILE A 497 -19.09 -6.15 -11.22
N LYS A 498 -20.41 -6.01 -11.05
CA LYS A 498 -21.42 -7.00 -11.42
C LYS A 498 -22.42 -6.38 -12.37
N THR A 499 -22.53 -6.95 -13.57
CA THR A 499 -23.54 -6.49 -14.52
C THR A 499 -24.08 -7.56 -15.45
N ALA A 500 -25.39 -7.52 -15.71
CA ALA A 500 -26.05 -8.37 -16.69
C ALA A 500 -25.77 -7.94 -18.14
N HIS A 501 -25.41 -6.67 -18.35
CA HIS A 501 -25.08 -6.14 -19.65
C HIS A 501 -24.04 -5.00 -19.57
N LEU A 502 -22.77 -5.34 -19.76
CA LEU A 502 -21.71 -4.36 -19.99
C LEU A 502 -21.80 -3.82 -21.42
N GLN A 503 -22.15 -2.54 -21.55
CA GLN A 503 -22.28 -1.87 -22.85
C GLN A 503 -20.92 -1.51 -23.44
N ASN A 504 -20.03 -0.96 -22.62
CA ASN A 504 -18.72 -0.48 -23.05
C ASN A 504 -17.75 -0.32 -21.86
N SER A 505 -16.49 -0.69 -22.05
CA SER A 505 -15.35 -0.46 -21.13
C SER A 505 -14.15 0.22 -21.81
N ASP A 506 -14.27 0.65 -23.07
CA ASP A 506 -13.22 1.29 -23.85
C ASP A 506 -12.63 2.51 -23.13
N GLY A 507 -11.31 2.50 -22.95
CA GLY A 507 -10.58 3.60 -22.32
C GLY A 507 -10.88 3.78 -20.83
N THR A 508 -11.54 2.81 -20.18
CA THR A 508 -11.62 2.76 -18.71
C THR A 508 -10.22 2.71 -18.13
N LEU A 509 -10.01 3.24 -16.93
CA LEU A 509 -8.79 3.03 -16.17
C LEU A 509 -9.18 2.47 -14.81
N VAL A 510 -8.77 1.26 -14.51
CA VAL A 510 -8.96 0.64 -13.20
C VAL A 510 -7.60 0.47 -12.53
N ASP A 511 -7.45 1.00 -11.32
CA ASP A 511 -6.21 0.96 -10.55
C ASP A 511 -6.52 0.53 -9.11
N VAL A 512 -6.27 -0.74 -8.81
CA VAL A 512 -6.53 -1.36 -7.51
C VAL A 512 -5.77 -2.69 -7.41
N GLU A 513 -5.53 -3.15 -6.18
CA GLU A 513 -4.89 -4.45 -5.90
C GLU A 513 -5.79 -5.66 -6.24
N ASN A 514 -7.06 -5.64 -5.81
CA ASN A 514 -7.95 -6.81 -5.94
C ASN A 514 -9.17 -6.51 -6.80
N LEU A 515 -9.56 -7.48 -7.64
CA LEU A 515 -10.67 -7.36 -8.59
C LEU A 515 -11.69 -8.49 -8.42
N VAL A 516 -12.98 -8.15 -8.57
CA VAL A 516 -14.09 -9.11 -8.65
C VAL A 516 -15.01 -8.71 -9.81
N TYR A 517 -15.16 -9.60 -10.78
CA TYR A 517 -15.94 -9.37 -11.98
C TYR A 517 -16.98 -10.48 -12.21
N ASP A 518 -18.25 -10.08 -12.29
CA ASP A 518 -19.34 -10.88 -12.89
C ASP A 518 -19.97 -10.06 -14.01
N LEU A 519 -19.45 -10.25 -15.22
CA LEU A 519 -19.78 -9.43 -16.38
C LEU A 519 -20.51 -10.27 -17.41
N SER A 520 -21.63 -9.75 -17.89
CA SER A 520 -22.42 -10.39 -18.93
C SER A 520 -22.72 -9.42 -20.08
N SER A 521 -23.08 -9.96 -21.24
CA SER A 521 -23.60 -9.17 -22.37
C SER A 521 -24.76 -9.87 -23.06
N THR A 522 -25.86 -9.14 -23.24
CA THR A 522 -27.06 -9.57 -23.96
C THR A 522 -26.95 -9.39 -25.48
N ASN A 523 -25.89 -8.73 -25.98
CA ASN A 523 -25.69 -8.46 -27.41
C ASN A 523 -24.95 -9.58 -28.17
N GLY A 524 -24.72 -10.74 -27.52
CA GLY A 524 -23.98 -11.87 -28.11
C GLY A 524 -22.46 -11.70 -28.18
N LEU A 525 -21.94 -10.51 -27.85
CA LEU A 525 -20.51 -10.25 -27.67
C LEU A 525 -20.29 -9.51 -26.34
N LEU A 526 -19.42 -10.04 -25.50
CA LEU A 526 -18.84 -9.36 -24.35
C LEU A 526 -17.37 -9.10 -24.63
N THR A 527 -16.95 -7.84 -24.56
CA THR A 527 -15.54 -7.49 -24.61
C THR A 527 -15.11 -6.89 -23.30
N VAL A 528 -14.05 -7.47 -22.73
CA VAL A 528 -13.48 -7.10 -21.45
C VAL A 528 -12.10 -6.53 -21.71
N ARG A 529 -11.99 -5.20 -21.58
CA ARG A 529 -10.75 -4.46 -21.84
C ARG A 529 -10.65 -3.23 -20.96
N ASN A 530 -9.41 -2.83 -20.68
CA ASN A 530 -9.09 -1.68 -19.83
C ASN A 530 -9.69 -1.74 -18.41
N LEU A 531 -9.95 -2.95 -17.90
CA LEU A 531 -10.46 -3.25 -16.57
C LEU A 531 -9.40 -3.88 -15.65
N ALA A 532 -8.30 -4.43 -16.18
CA ALA A 532 -7.22 -4.98 -15.34
C ALA A 532 -5.82 -4.54 -15.82
N LYS A 533 -4.88 -4.52 -14.87
CA LYS A 533 -3.44 -4.27 -15.07
C LYS A 533 -2.64 -5.39 -14.39
N ASP A 534 -1.35 -5.50 -14.69
CA ASP A 534 -0.46 -6.47 -14.02
C ASP A 534 -0.06 -6.05 -12.60
N SER A 535 -0.01 -4.75 -12.31
CA SER A 535 0.45 -4.21 -11.02
C SER A 535 -0.32 -2.97 -10.59
N PHE A 536 -0.35 -2.77 -9.27
CA PHE A 536 -0.94 -1.64 -8.56
C PHE A 536 0.15 -0.92 -7.77
N HIS A 537 0.14 0.42 -7.78
CA HIS A 537 1.13 1.21 -7.04
C HIS A 537 0.70 1.40 -5.58
N ALA A 538 1.49 0.88 -4.66
CA ALA A 538 1.35 1.11 -3.22
C ALA A 538 2.66 0.80 -2.51
N ILE A 539 3.14 1.74 -1.70
CA ILE A 539 4.31 1.54 -0.83
C ILE A 539 3.92 0.62 0.34
N ARG A 540 4.54 -0.57 0.39
CA ARG A 540 4.39 -1.54 1.48
C ARG A 540 5.69 -2.22 1.81
N GLY A 541 5.79 -2.73 3.04
CA GLY A 541 6.90 -3.56 3.47
C GLY A 541 7.39 -3.17 4.84
N GLU A 542 8.70 -3.23 5.04
CA GLU A 542 9.31 -2.90 6.33
C GLU A 542 10.35 -1.80 6.20
N LEU A 543 10.36 -0.92 7.20
CA LEU A 543 11.43 0.04 7.43
C LEU A 543 12.17 -0.37 8.70
N ARG A 544 13.51 -0.41 8.65
CA ARG A 544 14.35 -0.74 9.80
C ARG A 544 15.35 0.36 10.03
N ALA A 545 15.52 0.79 11.26
CA ALA A 545 16.41 1.87 11.63
C ALA A 545 17.32 1.47 12.79
N TRP A 546 18.57 1.90 12.70
CA TRP A 546 19.49 1.92 13.83
C TRP A 546 20.30 3.21 13.77
N THR A 547 20.47 3.82 14.93
CA THR A 547 21.34 4.97 15.11
C THR A 547 22.30 4.67 16.24
N GLY A 548 23.58 4.94 16.03
CA GLY A 548 24.61 4.88 17.05
C GLY A 548 25.32 6.22 17.21
N ILE A 549 25.58 6.58 18.46
CA ILE A 549 26.37 7.75 18.84
C ILE A 549 27.49 7.31 19.78
N TRP A 550 28.72 7.71 19.46
CA TRP A 550 29.89 7.47 20.29
C TRP A 550 30.91 8.59 20.11
N SER A 551 31.87 8.65 21.01
CA SER A 551 33.01 9.57 20.92
C SER A 551 34.30 8.82 20.66
N ASN A 552 35.27 9.54 20.12
CA ASN A 552 36.65 9.10 19.94
C ASN A 552 37.58 10.30 20.07
N GLN A 553 38.89 10.08 20.00
CA GLN A 553 39.87 11.17 20.03
C GLN A 553 41.01 10.88 19.04
N PHE A 554 41.60 11.93 18.48
CA PHE A 554 42.87 11.82 17.75
C PHE A 554 43.71 13.08 17.97
N ALA A 555 45.01 13.01 17.67
CA ALA A 555 45.90 14.17 17.79
C ALA A 555 46.22 14.74 16.41
N LEU A 556 46.01 16.05 16.24
CA LEU A 556 46.62 16.81 15.15
C LEU A 556 48.09 17.10 15.53
N VAL A 557 49.02 16.72 14.66
CA VAL A 557 50.47 16.89 14.88
C VAL A 557 51.00 17.95 13.92
N LEU A 558 51.46 19.08 14.45
CA LEU A 558 52.14 20.12 13.68
C LEU A 558 53.65 19.89 13.75
N SER A 559 54.21 19.31 12.69
CA SER A 559 55.60 18.82 12.64
C SER A 559 56.64 19.86 12.20
N ASN A 560 56.21 21.06 11.79
CA ASN A 560 57.07 22.10 11.22
C ASN A 560 57.57 23.15 12.24
N TRP A 561 57.60 22.82 13.54
CA TRP A 561 57.94 23.77 14.60
C TRP A 561 59.20 23.35 15.39
N PHE A 562 60.12 24.31 15.58
CA PHE A 562 61.39 24.14 16.28
C PHE A 562 61.33 24.84 17.64
N ILE A 563 61.74 24.16 18.72
CA ILE A 563 61.86 24.80 20.05
C ILE A 563 63.23 25.48 20.22
N ASP A 564 64.25 25.04 19.48
CA ASP A 564 65.59 25.59 19.53
C ASP A 564 66.28 25.55 18.15
N ALA A 565 66.67 26.73 17.65
CA ALA A 565 67.37 26.89 16.38
C ALA A 565 68.83 26.41 16.42
N ASN A 566 69.41 26.23 17.62
CA ASN A 566 70.81 25.88 17.81
C ASN A 566 71.06 24.37 17.93
N THR A 567 70.06 23.57 18.30
CA THR A 567 70.21 22.12 18.54
C THR A 567 69.43 21.21 17.58
N ASN A 568 68.60 21.76 16.68
CA ASN A 568 67.70 21.00 15.81
C ASN A 568 66.82 20.00 16.58
N TYR A 569 66.44 20.32 17.82
CA TYR A 569 65.58 19.47 18.64
C TYR A 569 64.12 19.58 18.17
N PHE A 570 63.59 18.46 17.64
CA PHE A 570 62.21 18.35 17.17
C PHE A 570 61.27 18.04 18.33
N ASN A 571 60.29 18.91 18.57
CA ASN A 571 59.15 18.57 19.41
C ASN A 571 57.87 19.08 18.72
N PRO A 572 57.11 18.19 18.05
CA PRO A 572 55.92 18.59 17.33
C PRO A 572 54.85 19.11 18.30
N VAL A 573 54.12 20.15 17.91
CA VAL A 573 52.97 20.61 18.69
C VAL A 573 51.81 19.65 18.42
N THR A 574 51.31 19.01 19.47
CA THR A 574 50.16 18.10 19.40
C THR A 574 48.92 18.77 19.97
N ASN A 575 47.84 18.76 19.19
CA ASN A 575 46.52 19.22 19.63
C ASN A 575 45.57 18.01 19.67
N PRO A 576 45.15 17.56 20.86
CA PRO A 576 44.13 16.53 20.96
C PRO A 576 42.78 17.07 20.48
N ILE A 577 42.07 16.29 19.67
CA ILE A 577 40.78 16.63 19.09
C ILE A 577 39.80 15.54 19.47
N ASP A 578 38.75 15.93 20.20
CA ASP A 578 37.61 15.08 20.47
C ASP A 578 36.71 15.03 19.24
N ILE A 579 36.25 13.84 18.89
CA ILE A 579 35.34 13.63 17.76
C ILE A 579 34.07 12.93 18.22
N ASN A 580 32.95 13.61 18.02
CA ASN A 580 31.62 13.05 18.20
C ASN A 580 31.18 12.39 16.89
N LEU A 581 30.82 11.11 16.95
CA LEU A 581 30.45 10.29 15.80
C LEU A 581 28.99 9.86 15.90
N TYR A 582 28.25 10.03 14.80
CA TYR A 582 26.85 9.65 14.64
C TYR A 582 26.69 8.85 13.35
N CYS A 583 25.92 7.77 13.41
CA CYS A 583 25.56 7.01 12.22
C CYS A 583 24.10 6.54 12.29
N LEU A 584 23.27 7.01 11.35
CA LEU A 584 21.96 6.45 11.04
C LEU A 584 22.09 5.44 9.91
N ILE A 585 21.61 4.24 10.15
CA ILE A 585 21.42 3.19 9.16
C ILE A 585 19.91 2.98 9.04
N LEU A 586 19.36 3.35 7.88
CA LEU A 586 17.94 3.18 7.56
C LEU A 586 17.81 2.20 6.40
N SER A 587 17.23 1.02 6.62
CA SER A 587 16.99 0.03 5.57
C SER A 587 15.53 0.08 5.13
N ALA A 588 15.33 0.52 3.90
CA ALA A 588 14.10 0.40 3.12
C ALA A 588 14.22 -0.72 2.05
N ASP A 589 15.18 -1.63 2.22
CA ASP A 589 15.44 -2.77 1.33
C ASP A 589 14.23 -3.70 1.16
N PHE A 590 13.33 -3.68 2.14
CA PHE A 590 12.11 -4.48 2.18
C PHE A 590 10.86 -3.67 1.80
N LEU A 591 11.01 -2.42 1.38
CA LEU A 591 9.90 -1.65 0.79
C LEU A 591 9.72 -2.04 -0.67
N THR A 592 8.46 -2.13 -1.06
CA THR A 592 8.01 -2.37 -2.42
C THR A 592 7.02 -1.28 -2.78
N ARG A 593 7.08 -0.78 -4.02
CA ARG A 593 6.12 0.23 -4.53
C ARG A 593 5.03 -0.37 -5.42
N THR A 594 5.20 -1.62 -5.86
CA THR A 594 4.27 -2.31 -6.76
C THR A 594 3.74 -3.58 -6.13
N GLN A 595 2.43 -3.74 -6.14
CA GLN A 595 1.72 -4.93 -5.69
C GLN A 595 1.13 -5.64 -6.91
N GLN A 596 1.09 -6.96 -6.88
CA GLN A 596 0.48 -7.75 -7.95
C GLN A 596 -1.04 -7.60 -7.91
N VAL A 597 -1.66 -7.36 -9.08
CA VAL A 597 -3.12 -7.31 -9.18
C VAL A 597 -3.67 -8.73 -9.25
N ILE A 598 -4.64 -9.05 -8.38
CA ILE A 598 -5.28 -10.35 -8.31
C ILE A 598 -6.76 -10.20 -8.60
N THR A 599 -7.26 -11.02 -9.52
CA THR A 599 -8.69 -11.14 -9.82
C THR A 599 -9.26 -12.33 -9.07
N HIS A 600 -9.97 -12.07 -7.98
CA HIS A 600 -10.52 -13.13 -7.14
C HIS A 600 -11.59 -13.93 -7.87
N THR A 601 -12.53 -13.23 -8.52
CA THR A 601 -13.54 -13.86 -9.36
C THR A 601 -13.54 -13.20 -10.73
N LEU A 602 -13.46 -14.03 -11.77
CA LEU A 602 -13.68 -13.64 -13.15
C LEU A 602 -14.80 -14.53 -13.74
N ALA A 603 -16.03 -14.01 -13.73
CA ALA A 603 -17.19 -14.66 -14.32
C ALA A 603 -17.66 -13.86 -15.54
N LEU A 604 -17.53 -14.44 -16.73
CA LEU A 604 -17.83 -13.82 -18.02
C LEU A 604 -18.93 -14.62 -18.73
N LYS A 605 -20.00 -13.96 -19.17
CA LYS A 605 -21.16 -14.63 -19.80
C LYS A 605 -21.64 -13.91 -21.05
N SER A 606 -21.53 -14.54 -22.20
CA SER A 606 -22.14 -14.09 -23.46
C SER A 606 -22.02 -15.21 -24.51
N THR A 607 -22.58 -15.06 -25.71
CA THR A 607 -22.33 -16.03 -26.79
C THR A 607 -20.85 -16.04 -27.18
N ASN A 608 -20.24 -14.87 -27.31
CA ASN A 608 -18.81 -14.69 -27.57
C ASN A 608 -18.18 -13.78 -26.53
N VAL A 609 -16.99 -14.14 -26.04
CA VAL A 609 -16.21 -13.37 -25.06
C VAL A 609 -14.84 -13.04 -25.65
N VAL A 610 -14.43 -11.78 -25.53
CA VAL A 610 -13.10 -11.29 -25.89
C VAL A 610 -12.44 -10.71 -24.64
N VAL A 611 -11.25 -11.21 -24.31
CA VAL A 611 -10.45 -10.81 -23.15
C VAL A 611 -9.17 -10.15 -23.64
N ASP A 612 -9.08 -8.83 -23.46
CA ASP A 612 -7.93 -8.03 -23.92
C ASP A 612 -6.90 -7.79 -22.81
N ASP A 613 -7.31 -7.82 -21.53
CA ASP A 613 -6.45 -7.51 -20.40
C ASP A 613 -5.73 -8.73 -19.80
N PRO A 614 -4.67 -8.51 -19.00
CA PRO A 614 -4.04 -9.57 -18.22
C PRO A 614 -4.81 -9.84 -16.92
N TYR A 615 -5.36 -11.04 -16.81
CA TYR A 615 -6.03 -11.54 -15.60
C TYR A 615 -5.18 -12.61 -14.91
N LEU A 616 -4.94 -12.41 -13.61
CA LEU A 616 -4.43 -13.43 -12.70
C LEU A 616 -5.55 -13.84 -11.75
N VAL A 617 -6.15 -15.01 -11.97
CA VAL A 617 -7.39 -15.42 -11.30
C VAL A 617 -7.12 -16.35 -10.13
N SER A 618 -7.67 -16.07 -8.94
CA SER A 618 -7.36 -16.82 -7.72
C SER A 618 -8.46 -17.73 -7.19
N ASP A 619 -9.73 -17.31 -7.14
CA ASP A 619 -10.77 -18.04 -6.38
C ASP A 619 -11.81 -18.68 -7.31
N LYS A 620 -12.24 -17.94 -8.35
CA LYS A 620 -13.20 -18.45 -9.32
C LYS A 620 -12.96 -17.92 -10.73
N LEU A 621 -12.80 -18.84 -11.68
CA LEU A 621 -12.94 -18.58 -13.12
C LEU A 621 -14.24 -19.20 -13.64
N LEU A 622 -15.03 -18.44 -14.39
CA LEU A 622 -16.16 -18.96 -15.17
C LEU A 622 -16.25 -18.20 -16.48
N ILE A 623 -16.04 -18.86 -17.60
CA ILE A 623 -16.28 -18.32 -18.94
C ILE A 623 -17.41 -19.14 -19.55
N ASN A 624 -18.63 -18.62 -19.42
CA ASN A 624 -19.80 -19.22 -20.01
C ASN A 624 -20.07 -18.60 -21.38
N ALA A 625 -19.36 -19.10 -22.39
CA ALA A 625 -19.46 -18.66 -23.77
C ALA A 625 -19.21 -19.79 -24.77
N GLU A 626 -19.75 -19.66 -25.98
CA GLU A 626 -19.47 -20.59 -27.09
C GLU A 626 -18.12 -20.25 -27.76
N GLY A 627 -17.80 -18.96 -27.88
CA GLY A 627 -16.54 -18.46 -28.41
C GLY A 627 -15.74 -17.68 -27.36
N LEU A 628 -14.45 -17.99 -27.22
CA LEU A 628 -13.48 -17.23 -26.40
C LEU A 628 -12.31 -16.76 -27.27
N THR A 629 -12.04 -15.46 -27.25
CA THR A 629 -10.81 -14.87 -27.78
C THR A 629 -9.98 -14.29 -26.65
N VAL A 630 -8.73 -14.74 -26.51
CA VAL A 630 -7.77 -14.22 -25.54
C VAL A 630 -6.72 -13.43 -26.28
N ASN A 631 -6.75 -12.10 -26.15
CA ASN A 631 -5.71 -11.20 -26.67
C ASN A 631 -4.69 -10.84 -25.59
N GLY A 632 -5.13 -10.77 -24.32
CA GLY A 632 -4.28 -10.54 -23.16
C GLY A 632 -3.71 -11.82 -22.55
N ARG A 633 -3.94 -12.02 -21.25
CA ARG A 633 -3.51 -13.23 -20.53
C ARG A 633 -4.61 -13.69 -19.59
N ILE A 634 -4.82 -15.00 -19.50
CA ILE A 634 -5.59 -15.62 -18.41
C ILE A 634 -4.67 -16.62 -17.71
N ALA A 635 -4.21 -16.25 -16.52
CA ALA A 635 -3.39 -17.09 -15.66
C ALA A 635 -4.16 -17.42 -14.37
N LEU A 636 -3.93 -18.60 -13.82
CA LEU A 636 -4.51 -19.02 -12.53
C LEU A 636 -3.46 -18.93 -11.42
N THR A 637 -3.84 -18.60 -10.20
CA THR A 637 -2.98 -18.81 -9.01
C THR A 637 -3.09 -20.25 -8.52
N ASN A 638 -2.30 -20.63 -7.52
CA ASN A 638 -2.36 -21.98 -6.95
C ASN A 638 -3.66 -22.25 -6.15
N ALA A 639 -4.49 -21.23 -5.90
CA ALA A 639 -5.79 -21.40 -5.25
C ALA A 639 -6.86 -21.95 -6.22
N LEU A 640 -6.66 -21.76 -7.53
CA LEU A 640 -7.37 -22.45 -8.60
C LEU A 640 -6.36 -23.37 -9.31
N PRO A 641 -6.20 -24.62 -8.84
CA PRO A 641 -5.04 -25.44 -9.21
C PRO A 641 -4.97 -25.76 -10.71
N ASP A 642 -6.13 -25.86 -11.38
CA ASP A 642 -6.20 -26.36 -12.74
C ASP A 642 -7.41 -25.83 -13.52
N TRP A 643 -7.30 -25.87 -14.85
CA TRP A 643 -8.46 -25.66 -15.72
C TRP A 643 -9.38 -26.88 -15.64
N ARG A 644 -10.70 -26.67 -15.56
CA ARG A 644 -11.68 -27.75 -15.58
C ARG A 644 -12.79 -27.42 -16.54
N TYR A 645 -13.46 -28.44 -17.08
CA TYR A 645 -14.66 -28.28 -17.91
C TYR A 645 -15.68 -27.31 -17.26
N ALA A 646 -15.85 -27.38 -15.94
CA ALA A 646 -16.77 -26.50 -15.20
C ALA A 646 -16.42 -25.00 -15.28
N LEU A 647 -15.16 -24.64 -15.58
CA LEU A 647 -14.74 -23.25 -15.76
C LEU A 647 -15.13 -22.71 -17.14
N THR A 648 -15.25 -23.58 -18.15
CA THR A 648 -15.58 -23.22 -19.54
C THR A 648 -16.65 -24.16 -20.11
N PRO A 649 -17.84 -24.25 -19.48
CA PRO A 649 -18.77 -25.37 -19.71
C PRO A 649 -19.39 -25.42 -21.11
N ASN A 650 -19.45 -24.30 -21.82
CA ASN A 650 -20.07 -24.20 -23.14
C ASN A 650 -19.07 -23.85 -24.26
N LEU A 651 -17.76 -23.87 -23.96
CA LEU A 651 -16.73 -23.44 -24.91
C LEU A 651 -16.67 -24.40 -26.10
N ARG A 652 -16.73 -23.83 -27.31
CA ARG A 652 -16.62 -24.56 -28.59
C ARG A 652 -15.48 -24.02 -29.43
N PHE A 653 -15.31 -22.70 -29.46
CA PHE A 653 -14.32 -22.01 -30.28
C PHE A 653 -13.37 -21.22 -29.40
N LEU A 654 -12.07 -21.45 -29.57
CA LEU A 654 -11.01 -20.76 -28.84
C LEU A 654 -10.06 -20.10 -29.83
N THR A 655 -9.81 -18.80 -29.66
CA THR A 655 -8.74 -18.06 -30.32
C THR A 655 -7.81 -17.55 -29.25
N ASN A 656 -6.52 -17.85 -29.34
CA ASN A 656 -5.51 -17.28 -28.45
C ASN A 656 -4.46 -16.50 -29.24
N ASN A 657 -4.50 -15.17 -29.10
CA ASN A 657 -3.50 -14.24 -29.62
C ASN A 657 -2.50 -13.79 -28.55
N GLY A 658 -2.79 -14.10 -27.28
CA GLY A 658 -1.96 -13.75 -26.13
C GLY A 658 -1.35 -14.99 -25.46
N THR A 659 -1.34 -15.03 -24.12
CA THR A 659 -0.79 -16.16 -23.35
C THR A 659 -1.87 -16.94 -22.63
N LEU A 660 -1.90 -18.26 -22.87
CA LEU A 660 -2.79 -19.22 -22.22
C LEU A 660 -1.96 -20.37 -21.65
N THR A 661 -2.02 -20.54 -20.32
CA THR A 661 -1.35 -21.64 -19.62
C THR A 661 -2.38 -22.51 -18.90
N ILE A 662 -2.41 -23.79 -19.25
CA ILE A 662 -3.21 -24.82 -18.60
C ILE A 662 -2.34 -25.48 -17.54
N LYS A 663 -2.59 -25.15 -16.27
CA LYS A 663 -1.79 -25.60 -15.14
C LYS A 663 -1.98 -27.08 -14.79
N SER A 664 -0.93 -27.69 -14.24
CA SER A 664 -0.97 -29.03 -13.63
C SER A 664 0.02 -29.09 -12.46
N ASP A 665 -0.45 -29.59 -11.32
CA ASP A 665 0.36 -29.78 -10.11
C ASP A 665 0.04 -31.13 -9.43
N ASN A 666 0.48 -31.32 -8.17
CA ASN A 666 0.23 -32.58 -7.46
C ASN A 666 -1.25 -32.85 -7.15
N THR A 667 -2.10 -31.81 -7.25
CA THR A 667 -3.53 -31.88 -6.92
C THR A 667 -4.38 -32.20 -8.14
N GLY A 668 -3.86 -31.98 -9.35
CA GLY A 668 -4.59 -32.26 -10.60
C GLY A 668 -3.87 -31.87 -11.88
N THR A 669 -4.47 -32.24 -13.01
CA THR A 669 -4.05 -31.82 -14.35
C THR A 669 -5.20 -31.07 -15.02
N GLY A 670 -4.91 -29.88 -15.52
CA GLY A 670 -5.90 -29.06 -16.20
C GLY A 670 -6.44 -29.68 -17.48
N THR A 671 -7.71 -29.40 -17.74
CA THR A 671 -8.46 -29.82 -18.92
C THR A 671 -9.12 -28.60 -19.56
N LEU A 672 -9.01 -28.52 -20.88
CA LEU A 672 -9.67 -27.51 -21.70
C LEU A 672 -10.22 -28.20 -22.94
N ILE A 673 -11.49 -27.98 -23.24
CA ILE A 673 -12.18 -28.63 -24.37
C ILE A 673 -12.62 -27.53 -25.35
N HIS A 674 -12.20 -27.65 -26.61
CA HIS A 674 -12.61 -26.80 -27.72
C HIS A 674 -12.47 -27.57 -29.04
N SER A 675 -12.95 -27.00 -30.15
CA SER A 675 -12.87 -27.59 -31.49
C SER A 675 -12.04 -26.76 -32.48
N THR A 676 -11.41 -25.67 -32.03
CA THR A 676 -10.51 -24.86 -32.87
C THR A 676 -9.13 -25.50 -32.98
N SER A 677 -8.65 -25.72 -34.20
CA SER A 677 -7.28 -26.19 -34.43
C SER A 677 -6.27 -25.05 -34.34
N GLY A 678 -5.02 -25.36 -34.00
CA GLY A 678 -3.92 -24.41 -34.11
C GLY A 678 -3.87 -23.38 -32.99
N VAL A 679 -4.57 -23.59 -31.87
CA VAL A 679 -4.55 -22.66 -30.73
C VAL A 679 -3.20 -22.72 -30.04
N ASN A 680 -2.42 -21.64 -30.05
CA ASN A 680 -1.16 -21.61 -29.31
C ASN A 680 -1.44 -21.62 -27.80
N ALA A 681 -0.84 -22.54 -27.05
CA ALA A 681 -0.96 -22.61 -25.59
C ALA A 681 0.22 -23.35 -24.95
N THR A 682 0.34 -23.24 -23.63
CA THR A 682 1.22 -24.08 -22.81
C THR A 682 0.37 -24.97 -21.90
N VAL A 683 0.58 -26.29 -21.95
CA VAL A 683 -0.08 -27.29 -21.11
C VAL A 683 0.95 -27.90 -20.18
N GLU A 684 0.92 -27.50 -18.91
CA GLU A 684 1.81 -28.06 -17.90
C GLU A 684 1.44 -29.51 -17.59
N ARG A 685 2.45 -30.28 -17.19
CA ARG A 685 2.31 -31.69 -16.83
C ARG A 685 3.10 -31.98 -15.57
N TYR A 686 2.37 -32.16 -14.47
CA TYR A 686 2.92 -32.77 -13.27
C TYR A 686 3.05 -34.28 -13.46
N VAL A 687 4.24 -34.82 -13.20
CA VAL A 687 4.53 -36.26 -13.31
C VAL A 687 5.16 -36.73 -12.02
N ALA A 688 4.41 -37.48 -11.22
CA ALA A 688 4.93 -38.06 -9.98
C ALA A 688 6.01 -39.10 -10.29
N GLY A 689 7.22 -38.90 -9.77
CA GLY A 689 8.32 -39.84 -9.93
C GLY A 689 8.42 -40.77 -8.73
N ASN A 690 8.64 -42.06 -8.99
CA ASN A 690 8.86 -43.06 -7.95
C ASN A 690 9.32 -44.39 -8.55
N TRP A 691 10.61 -44.72 -8.43
CA TRP A 691 11.19 -46.00 -8.86
C TRP A 691 11.40 -46.99 -7.72
N SER A 692 10.60 -46.93 -6.66
CA SER A 692 10.69 -47.88 -5.55
C SER A 692 10.28 -49.31 -5.93
N SER A 693 9.56 -49.50 -7.04
CA SER A 693 9.22 -50.81 -7.61
C SER A 693 9.00 -50.72 -9.12
N ALA A 694 9.06 -51.86 -9.82
CA ALA A 694 8.91 -51.93 -11.28
C ALA A 694 7.53 -51.47 -11.79
N THR A 695 6.51 -51.38 -10.93
CA THR A 695 5.15 -50.98 -11.29
C THR A 695 4.81 -49.54 -10.87
N SER A 696 5.73 -48.84 -10.21
CA SER A 696 5.52 -47.46 -9.74
C SER A 696 6.09 -46.42 -10.71
N GLY A 697 5.52 -45.21 -10.70
CA GLY A 697 6.07 -44.05 -11.41
C GLY A 697 5.75 -43.96 -12.91
N TRP A 698 5.01 -44.92 -13.48
CA TRP A 698 4.62 -44.93 -14.89
C TRP A 698 3.39 -44.06 -15.17
N HIS A 699 3.47 -43.20 -16.19
CA HIS A 699 2.38 -42.32 -16.64
C HIS A 699 2.18 -42.44 -18.14
N LEU A 700 0.93 -42.65 -18.56
CA LEU A 700 0.55 -42.50 -19.95
C LEU A 700 0.44 -41.01 -20.29
N ILE A 701 1.01 -40.63 -21.43
CA ILE A 701 0.93 -39.28 -21.97
C ILE A 701 0.65 -39.35 -23.48
N SER A 702 -0.05 -38.35 -23.97
CA SER A 702 -0.16 -38.05 -25.39
C SER A 702 0.10 -36.56 -25.56
N SER A 703 0.63 -36.18 -26.71
CA SER A 703 0.92 -34.77 -26.95
C SER A 703 -0.31 -34.03 -27.46
N PRO A 704 -0.71 -32.94 -26.79
CA PRO A 704 -1.75 -32.04 -27.29
C PRO A 704 -1.22 -31.09 -28.36
N VAL A 705 0.10 -31.07 -28.63
CA VAL A 705 0.74 -30.23 -29.66
C VAL A 705 1.52 -31.08 -30.67
N ALA A 706 1.62 -30.64 -31.91
CA ALA A 706 2.45 -31.29 -32.92
C ALA A 706 3.93 -30.86 -32.80
N SER A 707 4.86 -31.73 -33.20
CA SER A 707 6.27 -31.39 -33.45
C SER A 707 7.09 -30.88 -32.25
N GLN A 708 6.64 -31.08 -31.01
CA GLN A 708 7.47 -30.79 -29.83
C GLN A 708 8.53 -31.88 -29.64
N ALA A 709 9.79 -31.51 -29.40
CA ALA A 709 10.84 -32.47 -29.15
C ALA A 709 10.59 -33.30 -27.88
N ILE A 710 10.75 -34.62 -27.98
CA ILE A 710 10.68 -35.53 -26.81
C ILE A 710 11.80 -35.21 -25.82
N SER A 711 12.91 -34.66 -26.30
CA SER A 711 14.05 -34.26 -25.46
C SER A 711 13.70 -33.25 -24.36
N ALA A 712 12.64 -32.45 -24.52
CA ALA A 712 12.14 -31.56 -23.46
C ALA A 712 11.66 -32.33 -22.21
N PHE A 713 11.31 -33.60 -22.37
CA PHE A 713 10.87 -34.50 -21.30
C PHE A 713 12.01 -35.34 -20.71
N GLU A 714 13.24 -35.21 -21.18
CA GLU A 714 14.38 -35.90 -20.60
C GLU A 714 14.79 -35.28 -19.24
N THR A 715 15.45 -36.07 -18.41
CA THR A 715 16.05 -35.63 -17.15
C THR A 715 17.51 -36.06 -17.07
N SER A 716 18.30 -35.32 -16.30
CA SER A 716 19.73 -35.57 -16.09
C SER A 716 20.11 -35.33 -14.63
N GLY A 717 21.23 -35.91 -14.19
CA GLY A 717 21.75 -35.76 -12.83
C GLY A 717 21.69 -37.06 -12.02
N ALA A 718 22.41 -37.09 -10.90
CA ALA A 718 22.40 -38.24 -9.99
C ALA A 718 21.03 -38.40 -9.34
N ASN A 719 20.49 -39.61 -9.38
CA ASN A 719 19.17 -39.99 -8.86
C ASN A 719 17.99 -39.22 -9.49
N ASN A 720 18.09 -38.86 -10.78
CA ASN A 720 17.04 -38.18 -11.54
C ASN A 720 16.90 -38.79 -12.95
N GLY A 721 16.91 -40.12 -13.05
CA GLY A 721 16.73 -40.84 -14.31
C GLY A 721 15.32 -40.73 -14.90
N TYR A 722 15.20 -41.09 -16.19
CA TYR A 722 13.92 -41.25 -16.89
C TYR A 722 13.89 -42.51 -17.76
N ASP A 723 12.69 -43.03 -17.98
CA ASP A 723 12.38 -44.02 -19.00
C ASP A 723 11.20 -43.53 -19.85
N PHE A 724 11.30 -43.73 -21.16
CA PHE A 724 10.34 -43.23 -22.15
C PHE A 724 10.11 -44.28 -23.23
N TYR A 725 8.83 -44.58 -23.49
CA TYR A 725 8.42 -45.56 -24.49
C TYR A 725 7.28 -45.02 -25.35
N GLY A 726 7.18 -45.50 -26.58
CA GLY A 726 6.05 -45.28 -27.48
C GLY A 726 5.28 -46.57 -27.74
N TRP A 727 3.95 -46.51 -27.83
CA TRP A 727 3.11 -47.68 -28.08
C TRP A 727 3.03 -48.02 -29.57
N ASN A 728 3.60 -49.16 -29.98
CA ASN A 728 3.54 -49.64 -31.36
C ASN A 728 2.28 -50.50 -31.58
N GLU A 729 1.22 -49.86 -32.09
CA GLU A 729 -0.08 -50.52 -32.32
C GLU A 729 -0.01 -51.75 -33.24
N PRO A 730 0.67 -51.73 -34.42
CA PRO A 730 0.78 -52.91 -35.27
C PRO A 730 1.34 -54.16 -34.60
N THR A 731 2.30 -54.00 -33.67
CA THR A 731 2.98 -55.13 -33.02
C THR A 731 2.51 -55.36 -31.59
N ASN A 732 1.67 -54.48 -31.03
CA ASN A 732 1.27 -54.46 -29.63
C ASN A 732 2.45 -54.46 -28.64
N THR A 733 3.50 -53.68 -28.93
CA THR A 733 4.71 -53.62 -28.08
C THR A 733 5.13 -52.18 -27.76
N TRP A 734 5.78 -51.98 -26.61
CA TRP A 734 6.41 -50.70 -26.26
C TRP A 734 7.80 -50.57 -26.89
N MET A 735 8.04 -49.47 -27.61
CA MET A 735 9.32 -49.13 -28.23
C MET A 735 10.11 -48.19 -27.31
N ASN A 736 11.32 -48.56 -26.90
CA ASN A 736 12.13 -47.71 -26.02
C ASN A 736 12.69 -46.52 -26.81
N TYR A 737 12.54 -45.30 -26.28
CA TYR A 737 13.09 -44.08 -26.87
C TYR A 737 14.61 -44.11 -27.06
N LYS A 738 15.30 -44.87 -26.21
CA LYS A 738 16.76 -45.04 -26.25
C LYS A 738 17.21 -46.03 -27.35
N ASP A 739 16.28 -46.75 -28.00
CA ASP A 739 16.62 -47.68 -29.08
C ASP A 739 16.84 -46.96 -30.41
N ALA A 740 17.83 -47.42 -31.18
CA ALA A 740 18.19 -46.84 -32.48
C ALA A 740 17.03 -46.81 -33.51
N GLY A 741 16.05 -47.71 -33.37
CA GLY A 741 14.88 -47.79 -34.25
C GLY A 741 13.73 -46.85 -33.86
N PHE A 742 13.79 -46.16 -32.72
CA PHE A 742 12.66 -45.37 -32.22
C PHE A 742 12.28 -44.24 -33.15
N ALA A 743 13.23 -43.40 -33.58
CA ALA A 743 12.94 -42.25 -34.43
C ALA A 743 12.36 -42.68 -35.79
N THR A 744 12.83 -43.80 -36.34
CA THR A 744 12.29 -44.38 -37.58
C THR A 744 10.84 -44.86 -37.40
N TRP A 745 10.54 -45.53 -36.29
CA TRP A 745 9.18 -45.95 -35.95
C TRP A 745 8.26 -44.76 -35.63
N ASN A 746 8.80 -43.77 -34.94
CA ASN A 746 8.09 -42.56 -34.54
C ASN A 746 7.85 -41.61 -35.72
N GLY A 747 8.69 -41.68 -36.76
CA GLY A 747 8.70 -40.76 -37.90
C GLY A 747 9.57 -39.52 -37.65
N SER A 748 9.86 -39.20 -36.39
CA SER A 748 10.71 -38.10 -35.97
C SER A 748 11.24 -38.32 -34.53
N SER A 749 12.07 -37.41 -34.02
CA SER A 749 12.44 -37.32 -32.59
C SER A 749 11.43 -36.54 -31.75
N ASN A 750 10.28 -36.17 -32.31
CA ASN A 750 9.28 -35.30 -31.70
C ASN A 750 8.04 -36.10 -31.31
N PHE A 751 7.21 -35.53 -30.44
CA PHE A 751 5.89 -36.08 -30.20
C PHE A 751 5.03 -36.03 -31.46
N GLU A 752 4.37 -37.13 -31.74
CA GLU A 752 3.39 -37.28 -32.81
C GLU A 752 1.96 -37.17 -32.25
N VAL A 753 1.11 -36.45 -32.98
CA VAL A 753 -0.28 -36.22 -32.60
C VAL A 753 -1.05 -37.54 -32.60
N GLY A 754 -1.87 -37.77 -31.56
CA GLY A 754 -2.69 -38.97 -31.43
C GLY A 754 -1.91 -40.23 -31.07
N ARG A 755 -0.58 -40.16 -30.93
CA ARG A 755 0.25 -41.29 -30.50
C ARG A 755 0.31 -41.38 -28.97
N GLY A 756 0.21 -42.59 -28.45
CA GLY A 756 0.36 -42.89 -27.02
C GLY A 756 1.83 -43.12 -26.63
N TYR A 757 2.27 -42.44 -25.57
CA TYR A 757 3.58 -42.60 -24.98
C TYR A 757 3.46 -42.97 -23.50
N LEU A 758 4.51 -43.57 -22.96
CA LEU A 758 4.63 -43.97 -21.58
C LEU A 758 5.93 -43.39 -21.03
N ILE A 759 5.84 -42.69 -19.90
CA ILE A 759 6.99 -42.07 -19.25
C ILE A 759 7.08 -42.48 -17.80
N SER A 760 8.30 -42.51 -17.26
CA SER A 760 8.56 -42.69 -15.84
C SER A 760 9.80 -41.91 -15.43
N TYR A 761 9.76 -41.33 -14.24
CA TYR A 761 10.86 -40.55 -13.66
C TYR A 761 11.24 -41.09 -12.29
N GLU A 762 12.52 -41.00 -11.97
CA GLU A 762 13.05 -41.33 -10.65
C GLU A 762 12.59 -40.32 -9.59
N GLN A 763 12.60 -39.02 -9.92
CA GLN A 763 12.09 -37.94 -9.09
C GLN A 763 10.86 -37.28 -9.72
N THR A 764 9.96 -36.77 -8.88
CA THR A 764 8.79 -35.99 -9.32
C THR A 764 9.20 -34.77 -10.14
N GLN A 765 8.58 -34.63 -11.31
CA GLN A 765 8.79 -33.51 -12.20
C GLN A 765 7.61 -32.54 -12.16
N THR A 766 7.89 -31.27 -11.90
CA THR A 766 6.89 -30.19 -11.79
C THR A 766 6.95 -29.17 -12.94
N GLY A 767 7.95 -29.24 -13.81
CA GLY A 767 8.20 -28.26 -14.88
C GLY A 767 8.09 -28.81 -16.30
N LYS A 768 7.55 -30.02 -16.50
CA LYS A 768 7.32 -30.55 -17.84
C LYS A 768 6.08 -29.89 -18.44
N ALA A 769 6.15 -29.49 -19.70
CA ALA A 769 5.03 -28.83 -20.36
C ALA A 769 5.03 -29.12 -21.86
N PHE A 770 3.83 -29.16 -22.43
CA PHE A 770 3.63 -29.11 -23.87
C PHE A 770 3.43 -27.66 -24.30
N SER A 771 4.15 -27.16 -25.30
CA SER A 771 4.04 -25.76 -25.73
C SER A 771 4.03 -25.63 -27.23
N GLY A 772 3.03 -24.94 -27.77
CA GLY A 772 2.84 -24.73 -29.19
C GLY A 772 1.37 -24.75 -29.57
N ASN A 773 1.10 -24.98 -30.85
CA ASN A 773 -0.24 -25.06 -31.40
C ASN A 773 -0.92 -26.38 -30.99
N LEU A 774 -2.05 -26.26 -30.27
CA LEU A 774 -2.90 -27.37 -29.90
C LEU A 774 -3.55 -28.01 -31.14
N ASN A 775 -3.65 -29.34 -31.08
CA ASN A 775 -4.18 -30.19 -32.15
C ASN A 775 -5.70 -30.11 -32.29
#